data_AF-A0A6H1KEN0-F1
#
_entry.id   AF-A0A6H1KEN0-F1
#
_cell.length_a   1.000
_cell.length_b   1.000
_cell.length_c   1.000
_cell.angle_alpha   90.00
_cell.angle_beta   90.00
_cell.angle_gamma   90.00
#
_symmetry.space_group_name_H-M   'P 1'
#
loop_
_entity.id
_entity.type
_entity.pdbx_description
1 polymer ?
#
loop_
_entity_poly.entity_id
_entity_poly.type
_entity_poly.pdbx_seq_one_letter_code
_entity_poly.pdbx_strand_id
1 'polypeptide(L)'
;MSLLGGVRPPIAVLSALLLALAAVTALSLGRVGHDRIPEAVLTSQQQFAEDGAIAMRASVDESVTDLRRAAGLFSSGAPVPADAVLDKVGSAYQKWRGTAVIEIGSGKLLAARGENLPLATIDRGKLSEKGGLGPRMVRLANGETRLLSFALLSWDGRPQQLLVASRSLRVPGISLGRFRTIAVLDSTGAILSRGGSRESEQDLDDPQRKAAKRADGQLRAFAGTAAEKARQHPLKAREPGSGGFPGVSGSLTGGASNGERAAAGYATLAPARPGESTVAGGLGLTVVTMVDVAEDPSRGADPLFGVAAAGALLVIGAAVVALLLGLVQRPLLRIFLESRRLAGGELQRPVSVPAYGEAARVGHALERLRRQLLGAPQGTSGPATPRRLRRIGARGLTAACAVLLLAWSAPLALSLNHTDSKAVIPQQIVNDQRERTDTLADRVRRALDEGHTDLVSVASLIGDRTSPDQMATVLERTLQEHPRYASLYLLGADGKVLARAGGTPHHPAGKGPGTRGVTVLNEGGKEPVVAGYAEVPGRKGAAVAGEFRVDFFNSLLKRPGLGEVRVVDDKRRTLGGNTGYRAFEKLPSERIDTLVQGTRARAGASLRPGALLDRDGSNVQIAAAAPFNGGGVAKSLNWTVVSWKPAEGLAIPEYTVQNHTVLAGLLGLTAAAACLGWLHIVVARPLRTLAAQAEALADGDRRTVLYPRHHDEVGAVVRSLELIRQELQEQRKRDSAPLAGRN
;
A
#
# COMPACT_ATOMS: atom_id res chain seq x y z
N MET A 1 -26.19 -24.00 39.00
CA MET A 1 -24.82 -24.49 38.67
C MET A 1 -24.11 -23.37 37.91
N SER A 2 -22.90 -23.00 38.31
CA SER A 2 -22.18 -21.88 37.67
C SER A 2 -21.94 -22.21 36.19
N LEU A 3 -22.49 -21.38 35.29
CA LEU A 3 -22.35 -21.50 33.84
C LEU A 3 -20.90 -21.28 33.34
N LEU A 4 -19.98 -20.88 34.24
CA LEU A 4 -18.61 -20.47 33.91
C LEU A 4 -17.51 -21.38 34.49
N GLY A 5 -17.86 -22.40 35.28
CA GLY A 5 -16.88 -23.35 35.84
C GLY A 5 -16.98 -24.75 35.20
N GLY A 6 -15.83 -25.32 34.77
CA GLY A 6 -15.73 -26.74 34.43
C GLY A 6 -15.34 -27.08 32.98
N VAL A 7 -15.63 -28.31 32.56
CA VAL A 7 -15.19 -28.87 31.26
C VAL A 7 -16.02 -28.35 30.08
N ARG A 8 -17.24 -27.87 30.33
CA ARG A 8 -18.19 -27.48 29.27
C ARG A 8 -17.83 -26.16 28.57
N PRO A 9 -17.47 -25.07 29.27
CA PRO A 9 -17.11 -23.81 28.62
C PRO A 9 -15.96 -23.92 27.60
N PRO A 10 -14.80 -24.57 27.89
CA PRO A 10 -13.71 -24.64 26.92
C PRO A 10 -14.06 -25.48 25.68
N ILE A 11 -14.88 -26.54 25.83
CA ILE A 11 -15.37 -27.33 24.68
C ILE A 11 -16.33 -26.50 23.82
N ALA A 12 -17.27 -25.77 24.44
CA ALA A 12 -18.23 -24.92 23.73
C ALA A 12 -17.53 -23.78 22.99
N VAL A 13 -16.56 -23.12 23.63
CA VAL A 13 -15.73 -22.07 23.00
C VAL A 13 -14.92 -22.63 21.84
N LEU A 14 -14.30 -23.81 22.00
CA LEU A 14 -13.58 -24.48 20.91
C LEU A 14 -14.52 -24.78 19.73
N SER A 15 -15.71 -25.32 19.98
CA SER A 15 -16.70 -25.56 18.92
C SER A 15 -17.11 -24.27 18.21
N ALA A 16 -17.39 -23.20 18.96
CA ALA A 16 -17.77 -21.91 18.40
C ALA A 16 -16.64 -21.30 17.55
N LEU A 17 -15.38 -21.37 18.02
CA LEU A 17 -14.22 -20.89 17.27
C LEU A 17 -13.95 -21.70 16.00
N LEU A 18 -14.11 -23.03 16.04
CA LEU A 18 -13.96 -23.87 14.86
C LEU A 18 -15.05 -23.62 13.82
N LEU A 19 -16.30 -23.40 14.26
CA LEU A 19 -17.40 -23.02 13.37
C LEU A 19 -17.18 -21.64 12.76
N ALA A 20 -16.76 -20.66 13.56
CA ALA A 20 -16.42 -19.32 13.08
C ALA A 20 -15.26 -19.39 12.07
N LEU A 21 -14.20 -20.14 12.38
CA LEU A 21 -13.07 -20.34 11.48
C LEU A 21 -13.48 -21.03 10.17
N ALA A 22 -14.34 -22.05 10.23
CA ALA A 22 -14.88 -22.70 9.03
C ALA A 22 -15.69 -21.73 8.17
N ALA A 23 -16.54 -20.90 8.79
CA ALA A 23 -17.31 -19.86 8.09
C ALA A 23 -16.39 -18.81 7.46
N VAL A 24 -15.40 -18.30 8.19
CA VAL A 24 -14.41 -17.36 7.65
C VAL A 24 -13.61 -18.00 6.52
N THR A 25 -13.19 -19.25 6.66
CA THR A 25 -12.45 -20.00 5.62
C THR A 25 -13.30 -20.12 4.35
N ALA A 26 -14.56 -20.54 4.47
CA ALA A 26 -15.47 -20.67 3.35
C ALA A 26 -15.73 -19.32 2.65
N LEU A 27 -15.94 -18.23 3.40
CA LEU A 27 -16.21 -16.91 2.84
C LEU A 27 -14.97 -16.23 2.24
N SER A 28 -13.83 -16.31 2.93
CA SER A 28 -12.60 -15.59 2.55
C SER A 28 -11.88 -16.26 1.38
N LEU A 29 -11.85 -17.60 1.34
CA LEU A 29 -11.23 -18.36 0.24
C LEU A 29 -12.23 -18.59 -0.90
N GLY A 30 -13.51 -18.81 -0.59
CA GLY A 30 -14.54 -19.07 -1.58
C GLY A 30 -14.94 -17.86 -2.42
N ARG A 31 -14.51 -16.64 -2.07
CA ARG A 31 -14.76 -15.41 -2.86
C ARG A 31 -13.55 -14.94 -3.67
N VAL A 32 -12.36 -15.50 -3.45
CA VAL A 32 -11.16 -15.08 -4.18
C VAL A 32 -11.29 -15.49 -5.65
N GLY A 33 -10.90 -14.60 -6.57
CA GLY A 33 -10.91 -14.88 -8.02
C GLY A 33 -12.26 -14.71 -8.72
N HIS A 34 -13.32 -14.27 -8.02
CA HIS A 34 -14.62 -14.02 -8.67
C HIS A 34 -14.56 -12.88 -9.69
N ASP A 35 -13.66 -11.92 -9.48
CA ASP A 35 -13.44 -10.82 -10.40
C ASP A 35 -12.56 -11.24 -11.56
N ARG A 36 -13.05 -11.01 -12.79
CA ARG A 36 -12.34 -11.34 -14.03
C ARG A 36 -11.09 -10.49 -14.27
N ILE A 37 -10.99 -9.34 -13.59
CA ILE A 37 -9.81 -8.48 -13.57
C ILE A 37 -9.23 -8.50 -12.15
N PRO A 38 -7.95 -8.87 -11.99
CA PRO A 38 -7.28 -8.81 -10.69
C PRO A 38 -7.29 -7.40 -10.09
N GLU A 39 -7.51 -7.29 -8.78
CA GLU A 39 -7.51 -6.02 -8.04
C GLU A 39 -6.18 -5.27 -8.19
N ALA A 40 -5.06 -5.98 -8.32
CA ALA A 40 -3.75 -5.39 -8.62
C ALA A 40 -3.74 -4.61 -9.94
N VAL A 41 -4.47 -5.06 -10.97
CA VAL A 41 -4.60 -4.33 -12.25
C VAL A 41 -5.43 -3.07 -12.05
N LEU A 42 -6.53 -3.15 -11.30
CA LEU A 42 -7.40 -2.01 -10.99
C LEU A 42 -6.67 -0.94 -10.18
N THR A 43 -5.94 -1.37 -9.14
CA THR A 43 -5.06 -0.51 -8.33
C THR A 43 -3.98 0.14 -9.21
N SER A 44 -3.41 -0.61 -10.15
CA SER A 44 -2.45 -0.06 -11.12
C SER A 44 -3.08 1.03 -11.99
N GLN A 45 -4.33 0.84 -12.46
CA GLN A 45 -5.05 1.85 -13.24
C GLN A 45 -5.32 3.12 -12.44
N GLN A 46 -5.75 2.98 -11.18
CA GLN A 46 -5.93 4.10 -10.27
C GLN A 46 -4.63 4.90 -10.12
N GLN A 47 -3.52 4.24 -9.81
CA GLN A 47 -2.22 4.90 -9.62
C GLN A 47 -1.72 5.60 -10.89
N PHE A 48 -2.02 5.02 -12.06
CA PHE A 48 -1.71 5.65 -13.34
C PHE A 48 -2.51 6.95 -13.53
N ALA A 49 -3.80 6.97 -13.18
CA ALA A 49 -4.60 8.18 -13.23
C ALA A 49 -4.12 9.23 -12.21
N GLU A 50 -3.69 8.79 -11.01
CA GLU A 50 -3.05 9.67 -10.01
C GLU A 50 -1.78 10.33 -10.57
N ASP A 51 -0.90 9.58 -11.23
CA ASP A 51 0.28 10.13 -11.90
C ASP A 51 -0.11 11.19 -12.94
N GLY A 52 -1.15 10.93 -13.73
CA GLY A 52 -1.73 11.87 -14.68
C GLY A 52 -2.28 13.14 -14.02
N ALA A 53 -3.02 13.02 -12.93
CA ALA A 53 -3.56 14.15 -12.18
C ALA A 53 -2.46 15.01 -11.55
N ILE A 54 -1.40 14.40 -11.01
CA ILE A 54 -0.24 15.11 -10.47
C ILE A 54 0.49 15.86 -11.59
N ALA A 55 0.74 15.21 -12.73
CA ALA A 55 1.41 15.83 -13.87
C ALA A 55 0.60 17.01 -14.43
N MET A 56 -0.72 16.83 -14.56
CA MET A 56 -1.62 17.88 -15.02
C MET A 56 -1.64 19.07 -14.05
N ARG A 57 -1.77 18.81 -12.74
CA ARG A 57 -1.75 19.84 -11.71
C ARG A 57 -0.46 20.66 -11.75
N ALA A 58 0.69 19.99 -11.68
CA ALA A 58 2.00 20.64 -11.67
C ALA A 58 2.17 21.54 -12.89
N SER A 59 1.81 21.03 -14.07
CA SER A 59 1.86 21.76 -15.33
C SER A 59 0.96 23.00 -15.40
N VAL A 60 -0.22 22.97 -14.78
CA VAL A 60 -1.12 24.13 -14.71
C VAL A 60 -0.59 25.15 -13.72
N ASP A 61 -0.25 24.71 -12.50
CA ASP A 61 0.27 25.58 -11.44
C ASP A 61 1.56 26.31 -11.92
N GLU A 62 2.44 25.60 -12.62
CA GLU A 62 3.69 26.13 -13.18
C GLU A 62 3.47 27.06 -14.37
N SER A 63 2.49 26.76 -15.24
CA SER A 63 2.13 27.68 -16.32
C SER A 63 1.66 29.04 -15.79
N VAL A 64 0.86 29.03 -14.72
CA VAL A 64 0.38 30.25 -14.07
C VAL A 64 1.52 30.97 -13.34
N THR A 65 2.38 30.23 -12.64
CA THR A 65 3.52 30.78 -11.90
C THR A 65 4.49 31.49 -12.83
N ASP A 66 4.89 30.86 -13.93
CA ASP A 66 5.83 31.47 -14.89
C ASP A 66 5.25 32.69 -15.58
N LEU A 67 3.96 32.68 -15.91
CA LEU A 67 3.31 33.85 -16.51
C LEU A 67 3.30 35.04 -15.54
N ARG A 68 3.00 34.78 -14.26
CA ARG A 68 3.03 35.79 -13.20
C ARG A 68 4.44 36.30 -12.93
N ARG A 69 5.45 35.42 -12.94
CA ARG A 69 6.86 35.80 -12.81
C ARG A 69 7.27 36.72 -13.95
N ALA A 70 7.01 36.31 -15.20
CA ALA A 70 7.33 37.12 -16.37
C ALA A 70 6.68 38.51 -16.27
N ALA A 71 5.39 38.57 -15.93
CA ALA A 71 4.69 39.85 -15.75
C ALA A 71 5.25 40.70 -14.60
N GLY A 72 5.61 40.07 -13.47
CA GLY A 72 6.26 40.74 -12.34
C GLY A 72 7.63 41.34 -12.71
N LEU A 73 8.43 40.61 -13.50
CA LEU A 73 9.71 41.10 -14.01
C LEU A 73 9.54 42.37 -14.84
N PHE A 74 8.59 42.39 -15.78
CA PHE A 74 8.30 43.59 -16.57
C PHE A 74 7.74 44.74 -15.75
N SER A 75 6.89 44.44 -14.77
CA SER A 75 6.26 45.45 -13.89
C SER A 75 7.28 46.11 -12.94
N SER A 76 8.38 45.42 -12.61
CA SER A 76 9.46 45.97 -11.77
C SER A 76 10.45 46.87 -12.50
N GLY A 77 10.47 46.83 -13.84
CA GLY A 77 11.35 47.62 -14.69
C GLY A 77 10.67 48.87 -15.27
N ALA A 78 11.40 49.56 -16.15
CA ALA A 78 10.82 50.64 -16.93
C ALA A 78 9.68 50.12 -17.84
N PRO A 79 8.62 50.92 -18.09
CA PRO A 79 7.54 50.52 -18.99
C PRO A 79 8.04 50.13 -20.37
N VAL A 80 7.64 48.94 -20.84
CA VAL A 80 7.99 48.41 -22.16
C VAL A 80 6.76 48.27 -23.06
N PRO A 81 6.92 48.37 -24.40
CA PRO A 81 5.83 48.10 -25.33
C PRO A 81 5.30 46.66 -25.22
N ALA A 82 4.01 46.47 -25.46
CA ALA A 82 3.36 45.16 -25.39
C ALA A 82 4.02 44.11 -26.31
N ASP A 83 4.46 44.51 -27.51
CA ASP A 83 5.20 43.63 -28.43
C ASP A 83 6.50 43.10 -27.82
N ALA A 84 7.28 43.96 -27.15
CA ALA A 84 8.53 43.57 -26.52
C ALA A 84 8.31 42.59 -25.36
N VAL A 85 7.20 42.75 -24.61
CA VAL A 85 6.77 41.79 -23.60
C VAL A 85 6.54 40.42 -24.25
N LEU A 86 5.73 40.37 -25.31
CA LEU A 86 5.39 39.10 -25.95
C LEU A 86 6.59 38.41 -26.62
N ASP A 87 7.49 39.15 -27.25
CA ASP A 87 8.70 38.59 -27.88
C ASP A 87 9.65 37.98 -26.84
N LYS A 88 9.80 38.64 -25.69
CA LYS A 88 10.64 38.14 -24.60
C LYS A 88 10.00 36.97 -23.87
N VAL A 89 8.68 37.01 -23.65
CA VAL A 89 7.91 35.89 -23.06
C VAL A 89 7.97 34.66 -23.97
N GLY A 90 7.79 34.83 -25.28
CA GLY A 90 7.85 33.74 -26.25
C GLY A 90 9.25 33.14 -26.44
N SER A 91 10.30 33.97 -26.37
CA SER A 91 11.69 33.48 -26.44
C SER A 91 12.15 32.78 -25.16
N ALA A 92 11.73 33.26 -23.98
CA ALA A 92 12.06 32.66 -22.70
C ALA A 92 11.24 31.38 -22.41
N TYR A 93 9.98 31.33 -22.85
CA TYR A 93 9.05 30.26 -22.52
C TYR A 93 8.35 29.71 -23.77
N GLN A 94 8.83 28.59 -24.30
CA GLN A 94 8.26 27.94 -25.50
C GLN A 94 7.06 27.02 -25.20
N LYS A 95 6.21 27.35 -24.21
CA LYS A 95 5.14 26.46 -23.72
C LYS A 95 3.71 26.91 -24.04
N TRP A 96 3.52 28.14 -24.48
CA TRP A 96 2.22 28.71 -24.82
C TRP A 96 1.99 28.70 -26.32
N ARG A 97 0.74 28.44 -26.74
CA ARG A 97 0.37 28.42 -28.16
C ARG A 97 0.02 29.81 -28.68
N GLY A 98 -0.53 30.65 -27.80
CA GLY A 98 -0.83 32.04 -28.09
C GLY A 98 -0.65 32.89 -26.83
N THR A 99 -0.24 34.13 -27.02
CA THR A 99 -0.11 35.14 -25.96
C THR A 99 -0.67 36.47 -26.42
N ALA A 100 -1.24 37.25 -25.52
CA ALA A 100 -1.76 38.58 -25.83
C ALA A 100 -1.63 39.52 -24.63
N VAL A 101 -1.54 40.81 -24.89
CA VAL A 101 -1.61 41.88 -23.89
C VAL A 101 -2.84 42.75 -24.18
N ILE A 102 -3.64 42.98 -23.16
CA ILE A 102 -4.91 43.73 -23.26
C ILE A 102 -4.90 44.82 -22.20
N GLU A 103 -5.32 46.03 -22.53
CA GLU A 103 -5.58 47.06 -21.52
C GLU A 103 -6.90 46.76 -20.78
N ILE A 104 -6.89 46.68 -19.45
CA ILE A 104 -8.05 46.22 -18.67
C ILE A 104 -9.23 47.19 -18.79
N GLY A 105 -8.97 48.49 -18.63
CA GLY A 105 -10.02 49.52 -18.60
C GLY A 105 -10.78 49.66 -19.92
N SER A 106 -10.08 49.72 -21.05
CA SER A 106 -10.70 49.83 -22.37
C SER A 106 -11.07 48.49 -23.00
N GLY A 107 -10.34 47.41 -22.65
CA GLY A 107 -10.38 46.12 -23.35
C GLY A 107 -9.66 46.13 -24.70
N LYS A 108 -8.91 47.18 -25.01
CA LYS A 108 -8.15 47.27 -26.24
C LYS A 108 -7.06 46.20 -26.26
N LEU A 109 -7.05 45.38 -27.30
CA LEU A 109 -5.94 44.48 -27.59
C LEU A 109 -4.71 45.32 -27.98
N LEU A 110 -3.63 45.22 -27.20
CA LEU A 110 -2.40 45.98 -27.42
C LEU A 110 -1.41 45.21 -28.29
N ALA A 111 -1.27 43.90 -28.07
CA ALA A 111 -0.44 43.01 -28.90
C ALA A 111 -0.92 41.56 -28.77
N ALA A 112 -0.62 40.74 -29.79
CA ALA A 112 -0.82 39.29 -29.78
C ALA A 112 0.28 38.55 -30.55
N ARG A 113 0.57 37.30 -30.16
CA ARG A 113 1.48 36.36 -30.83
C ARG A 113 0.90 34.94 -30.82
N GLY A 114 1.15 34.18 -31.87
CA GLY A 114 0.73 32.77 -31.96
C GLY A 114 -0.76 32.59 -32.30
N GLU A 115 -1.43 31.63 -31.65
CA GLU A 115 -2.85 31.33 -31.85
C GLU A 115 -3.75 32.49 -31.39
N ASN A 116 -4.79 32.80 -32.17
CA ASN A 116 -5.81 33.78 -31.81
C ASN A 116 -6.55 33.38 -30.52
N LEU A 117 -6.50 34.26 -29.52
CA LEU A 117 -7.13 34.02 -28.23
C LEU A 117 -8.62 34.40 -28.25
N PRO A 118 -9.51 33.60 -27.64
CA PRO A 118 -10.94 33.91 -27.54
C PRO A 118 -11.21 34.98 -26.46
N LEU A 119 -10.65 36.18 -26.64
CA LEU A 119 -10.64 37.24 -25.62
C LEU A 119 -12.04 37.78 -25.28
N ALA A 120 -12.99 37.70 -26.21
CA ALA A 120 -14.38 38.11 -26.01
C ALA A 120 -15.09 37.31 -24.90
N THR A 121 -14.58 36.13 -24.55
CA THR A 121 -15.14 35.28 -23.48
C THR A 121 -14.66 35.68 -22.08
N ILE A 122 -13.73 36.64 -21.97
CA ILE A 122 -13.19 37.09 -20.70
C ILE A 122 -14.10 38.19 -20.14
N ASP A 123 -14.84 37.84 -19.09
CA ASP A 123 -15.54 38.82 -18.26
C ASP A 123 -14.52 39.68 -17.50
N ARG A 124 -14.31 40.91 -18.01
CA ARG A 124 -13.33 41.88 -17.50
C ARG A 124 -13.74 42.50 -16.17
N GLY A 125 -15.04 42.62 -15.91
CA GLY A 125 -15.55 43.18 -14.65
C GLY A 125 -15.16 42.34 -13.44
N LYS A 126 -15.00 41.03 -13.64
CA LYS A 126 -14.59 40.07 -12.61
C LYS A 126 -13.08 39.97 -12.40
N LEU A 127 -12.25 40.65 -13.19
CA LEU A 127 -10.78 40.56 -13.06
C LEU A 127 -10.26 41.23 -11.78
N SER A 128 -10.99 42.24 -11.28
CA SER A 128 -10.69 42.98 -10.06
C SER A 128 -11.15 42.28 -8.78
N GLU A 129 -11.99 41.24 -8.89
CA GLU A 129 -12.50 40.46 -7.75
C GLU A 129 -11.44 39.52 -7.17
N LYS A 130 -11.63 39.09 -5.92
CA LYS A 130 -10.76 38.10 -5.27
C LYS A 130 -10.82 36.77 -6.05
N GLY A 131 -9.72 36.43 -6.71
CA GLY A 131 -9.64 35.25 -7.59
C GLY A 131 -9.94 35.52 -9.08
N GLY A 132 -10.18 36.78 -9.45
CA GLY A 132 -10.49 37.20 -10.83
C GLY A 132 -9.45 36.82 -11.89
N LEU A 133 -8.18 36.70 -11.46
CA LEU A 133 -7.02 36.28 -12.26
C LEU A 133 -6.77 34.75 -12.24
N GLY A 134 -7.75 33.95 -11.81
CA GLY A 134 -7.69 32.49 -11.91
C GLY A 134 -7.77 32.01 -13.37
N PRO A 135 -7.11 30.90 -13.74
CA PRO A 135 -7.14 30.40 -15.10
C PRO A 135 -8.55 29.92 -15.48
N ARG A 136 -8.86 29.98 -16.78
CA ARG A 136 -10.19 29.67 -17.31
C ARG A 136 -10.10 28.68 -18.46
N MET A 137 -11.10 27.83 -18.58
CA MET A 137 -11.23 26.89 -19.69
C MET A 137 -12.19 27.46 -20.73
N VAL A 138 -11.75 27.50 -21.97
CA VAL A 138 -12.56 27.98 -23.09
C VAL A 138 -12.62 26.89 -24.15
N ARG A 139 -13.84 26.50 -24.53
CA ARG A 139 -14.09 25.59 -25.65
C ARG A 139 -14.10 26.41 -26.94
N LEU A 140 -13.23 26.06 -27.88
CA LEU A 140 -13.18 26.67 -29.20
C LEU A 140 -14.26 26.06 -30.12
N ALA A 141 -14.59 26.76 -31.21
CA ALA A 141 -15.58 26.31 -32.19
C ALA A 141 -15.22 24.96 -32.85
N ASN A 142 -13.93 24.64 -32.94
CA ASN A 142 -13.43 23.34 -33.43
C ASN A 142 -13.56 22.20 -32.41
N GLY A 143 -14.13 22.47 -31.23
CA GLY A 143 -14.28 21.48 -30.17
C GLY A 143 -13.01 21.21 -29.36
N GLU A 144 -11.93 21.96 -29.51
CA GLU A 144 -10.79 21.85 -28.59
C GLU A 144 -10.96 22.75 -27.36
N THR A 145 -10.48 22.30 -26.20
CA THR A 145 -10.44 23.13 -24.98
C THR A 145 -9.07 23.81 -24.83
N ARG A 146 -9.08 25.11 -24.58
CA ARG A 146 -7.90 25.91 -24.21
C ARG A 146 -7.96 26.28 -22.74
N LEU A 147 -6.80 26.24 -22.09
CA LEU A 147 -6.59 26.81 -20.77
C LEU A 147 -5.98 28.20 -20.95
N LEU A 148 -6.70 29.22 -20.50
CA LEU A 148 -6.23 30.60 -20.45
C LEU A 148 -5.67 30.89 -19.06
N SER A 149 -4.44 31.40 -19.01
CA SER A 149 -3.79 31.89 -17.80
C SER A 149 -3.64 33.41 -17.86
N PHE A 150 -3.72 34.06 -16.71
CA PHE A 150 -3.74 35.53 -16.61
C PHE A 150 -2.67 36.03 -15.64
N ALA A 151 -2.02 37.13 -16.01
CA ALA A 151 -1.11 37.88 -15.15
C ALA A 151 -1.26 39.38 -15.36
N LEU A 152 -1.02 40.17 -14.31
CA LEU A 152 -1.15 41.62 -14.34
C LEU A 152 0.20 42.26 -14.68
N LEU A 153 0.17 43.19 -15.62
CA LEU A 153 1.25 44.12 -15.94
C LEU A 153 0.87 45.50 -15.42
N SER A 154 1.68 46.04 -14.50
CA SER A 154 1.38 47.30 -13.81
C SER A 154 2.62 48.17 -13.72
N TRP A 155 2.46 49.44 -14.06
CA TRP A 155 3.49 50.48 -13.93
C TRP A 155 2.87 51.75 -13.38
N ASP A 156 3.65 52.55 -12.65
CA ASP A 156 3.20 53.82 -12.10
C ASP A 156 2.74 54.78 -13.21
N GLY A 157 1.56 55.37 -13.02
CA GLY A 157 0.99 56.34 -13.96
C GLY A 157 0.49 55.76 -15.30
N ARG A 158 0.43 54.43 -15.47
CA ARG A 158 -0.10 53.78 -16.68
C ARG A 158 -1.34 52.92 -16.38
N PRO A 159 -2.25 52.79 -17.35
CA PRO A 159 -3.38 51.87 -17.22
C PRO A 159 -2.88 50.43 -17.08
N GLN A 160 -3.52 49.68 -16.20
CA GLN A 160 -3.19 48.28 -15.98
C GLN A 160 -3.45 47.44 -17.23
N GLN A 161 -2.52 46.54 -17.52
CA GLN A 161 -2.58 45.63 -18.66
C GLN A 161 -2.66 44.18 -18.18
N LEU A 162 -3.35 43.34 -18.94
CA LEU A 162 -3.51 41.92 -18.69
C LEU A 162 -2.71 41.13 -19.71
N LEU A 163 -1.72 40.38 -19.23
CA LEU A 163 -1.03 39.38 -20.01
C LEU A 163 -1.84 38.08 -19.98
N VAL A 164 -2.26 37.61 -21.14
CA VAL A 164 -3.03 36.39 -21.34
C VAL A 164 -2.19 35.39 -22.11
N ALA A 165 -2.15 34.15 -21.64
CA ALA A 165 -1.49 33.06 -22.36
C ALA A 165 -2.45 31.87 -22.52
N SER A 166 -2.46 31.26 -23.70
CA SER A 166 -3.21 30.05 -23.99
C SER A 166 -2.33 28.82 -24.09
N ARG A 167 -2.89 27.71 -23.64
CA ARG A 167 -2.30 26.39 -23.80
C ARG A 167 -3.36 25.36 -24.10
N SER A 168 -3.01 24.35 -24.89
CA SER A 168 -3.86 23.17 -25.06
C SER A 168 -3.92 22.38 -23.76
N LEU A 169 -5.12 21.97 -23.35
CA LEU A 169 -5.31 21.09 -22.21
C LEU A 169 -4.82 19.69 -22.62
N ARG A 170 -3.62 19.27 -22.24
CA ARG A 170 -3.10 17.91 -22.45
C ARG A 170 -2.29 17.50 -21.24
N VAL A 171 -2.39 16.23 -20.83
CA VAL A 171 -1.62 15.70 -19.70
C VAL A 171 -0.16 15.55 -20.13
N PRO A 172 0.78 16.28 -19.53
CA PRO A 172 2.15 16.36 -20.05
C PRO A 172 3.04 15.22 -19.57
N GLY A 173 3.71 14.60 -20.55
CA GLY A 173 4.69 13.52 -20.40
C GLY A 173 4.30 12.44 -19.39
N ILE A 174 3.10 11.93 -19.60
CA ILE A 174 2.71 10.60 -19.20
C ILE A 174 2.96 9.70 -20.42
N SER A 175 3.69 8.60 -20.23
CA SER A 175 3.84 7.60 -21.29
C SER A 175 2.61 6.69 -21.31
N LEU A 176 1.85 6.69 -22.41
CA LEU A 176 0.58 5.94 -22.51
C LEU A 176 0.76 4.53 -23.09
N GLY A 177 1.93 4.19 -23.64
CA GLY A 177 2.08 2.96 -24.41
C GLY A 177 1.16 2.93 -25.65
N ARG A 178 0.84 1.73 -26.15
CA ARG A 178 0.11 1.54 -27.42
C ARG A 178 -1.42 1.40 -27.30
N PHE A 179 -1.94 1.11 -26.12
CA PHE A 179 -3.33 0.66 -25.94
C PHE A 179 -4.08 1.43 -24.84
N ARG A 180 -3.50 2.53 -24.33
CA ARG A 180 -4.10 3.32 -23.26
C ARG A 180 -4.64 4.64 -23.81
N THR A 181 -5.83 4.98 -23.34
CA THR A 181 -6.40 6.31 -23.54
C THR A 181 -6.36 7.09 -22.23
N ILE A 182 -6.09 8.39 -22.30
CA ILE A 182 -6.22 9.34 -21.19
C ILE A 182 -7.20 10.43 -21.57
N ALA A 183 -8.01 10.88 -20.62
CA ALA A 183 -8.95 11.98 -20.79
C ALA A 183 -8.89 12.92 -19.59
N VAL A 184 -9.13 14.21 -19.85
CA VAL A 184 -9.32 15.23 -18.81
C VAL A 184 -10.78 15.66 -18.86
N LEU A 185 -11.42 15.61 -17.69
CA LEU A 185 -12.83 15.87 -17.50
C LEU A 185 -13.04 17.12 -16.65
N ASP A 186 -14.13 17.83 -16.88
CA ASP A 186 -14.65 18.81 -15.92
C ASP A 186 -15.48 18.16 -14.80
N SER A 187 -15.99 18.98 -13.89
CA SER A 187 -16.83 18.56 -12.76
C SER A 187 -18.21 17.99 -13.17
N THR A 188 -18.59 18.11 -14.43
CA THR A 188 -19.83 17.54 -14.99
C THR A 188 -19.59 16.20 -15.68
N GLY A 189 -18.32 15.82 -15.91
CA GLY A 189 -17.92 14.62 -16.66
C GLY A 189 -17.78 14.87 -18.16
N ALA A 190 -17.82 16.12 -18.61
CA ALA A 190 -17.57 16.44 -20.01
C ALA A 190 -16.08 16.26 -20.33
N ILE A 191 -15.78 15.56 -21.42
CA ILE A 191 -14.41 15.30 -21.87
C ILE A 191 -13.87 16.59 -22.51
N LEU A 192 -12.96 17.26 -21.80
CA LEU A 192 -12.30 18.48 -22.26
C LEU A 192 -11.13 18.19 -23.19
N SER A 193 -10.42 17.09 -22.93
CA SER A 193 -9.27 16.67 -23.71
C SER A 193 -9.09 15.17 -23.66
N ARG A 194 -8.41 14.63 -24.68
CA ARG A 194 -8.08 13.22 -24.83
C ARG A 194 -6.67 13.06 -25.40
N GLY A 195 -5.97 12.02 -24.96
CA GLY A 195 -4.68 11.57 -25.49
C GLY A 195 -4.61 10.05 -25.57
N GLY A 196 -3.65 9.54 -26.35
CA GLY A 196 -3.49 8.12 -26.66
C GLY A 196 -3.43 7.87 -28.17
N SER A 197 -2.99 6.69 -28.57
CA SER A 197 -2.95 6.27 -29.99
C SER A 197 -4.38 6.19 -30.55
N ARG A 198 -4.68 7.10 -31.47
CA ARG A 198 -5.78 6.94 -32.42
C ARG A 198 -5.16 7.17 -33.79
N GLU A 199 -5.14 6.13 -34.62
CA GLU A 199 -5.08 6.33 -36.07
C GLU A 199 -6.30 7.17 -36.46
N SER A 200 -6.14 8.10 -37.41
CA SER A 200 -7.23 9.00 -37.79
C SER A 200 -8.44 8.16 -38.20
N GLU A 201 -9.66 8.55 -37.82
CA GLU A 201 -10.88 7.77 -38.10
C GLU A 201 -11.15 7.56 -39.61
N GLN A 202 -10.44 8.33 -40.46
CA GLN A 202 -10.43 8.23 -41.91
C GLN A 202 -9.53 7.10 -42.43
N ASP A 203 -8.52 6.68 -41.65
CA ASP A 203 -7.54 5.64 -41.99
C ASP A 203 -7.92 4.27 -41.40
N LEU A 204 -9.05 4.18 -40.68
CA LEU A 204 -9.50 2.97 -39.98
C LEU A 204 -10.44 2.12 -40.83
N ASP A 205 -10.14 0.82 -40.90
CA ASP A 205 -11.04 -0.20 -41.44
C ASP A 205 -12.32 -0.32 -40.58
N ASP A 206 -13.42 -0.83 -41.16
CA ASP A 206 -14.71 -1.03 -40.49
C ASP A 206 -14.64 -1.69 -39.09
N PRO A 207 -13.88 -2.80 -38.86
CA PRO A 207 -13.73 -3.38 -37.53
C PRO A 207 -13.02 -2.45 -36.54
N GLN A 208 -11.99 -1.71 -36.98
CA GLN A 208 -11.27 -0.76 -36.14
C GLN A 208 -12.15 0.44 -35.78
N ARG A 209 -12.98 0.91 -36.73
CA ARG A 209 -13.98 1.98 -36.49
C ARG A 209 -15.02 1.56 -35.45
N LYS A 210 -15.51 0.32 -35.51
CA LYS A 210 -16.42 -0.24 -34.49
C LYS A 210 -15.75 -0.33 -33.12
N ALA A 211 -14.48 -0.77 -33.05
CA ALA A 211 -13.71 -0.81 -31.81
C ALA A 211 -13.51 0.59 -31.22
N ALA A 212 -13.16 1.59 -32.05
CA ALA A 212 -13.00 2.98 -31.63
C ALA A 212 -14.31 3.58 -31.09
N LYS A 213 -15.45 3.34 -31.75
CA LYS A 213 -16.76 3.78 -31.25
C LYS A 213 -17.12 3.14 -29.91
N ARG A 214 -16.81 1.86 -29.72
CA ARG A 214 -17.03 1.16 -28.45
C ARG A 214 -16.16 1.74 -27.33
N ALA A 215 -14.87 1.95 -27.61
CA ALA A 215 -13.94 2.57 -26.67
C ALA A 215 -14.40 4.00 -26.30
N ASP A 216 -14.93 4.76 -27.25
CA ASP A 216 -15.53 6.09 -26.99
C ASP A 216 -16.75 6.02 -26.08
N GLY A 217 -17.63 5.04 -26.30
CA GLY A 217 -18.79 4.79 -25.44
C GLY A 217 -18.38 4.42 -24.01
N GLN A 218 -17.42 3.51 -23.86
CA GLN A 218 -16.85 3.10 -22.57
C GLN A 218 -16.23 4.29 -21.83
N LEU A 219 -15.40 5.09 -22.52
CA LEU A 219 -14.77 6.26 -21.92
C LEU A 219 -15.79 7.30 -21.45
N ARG A 220 -16.88 7.52 -22.19
CA ARG A 220 -17.97 8.42 -21.76
C ARG A 220 -18.69 7.90 -20.52
N ALA A 221 -18.94 6.59 -20.44
CA ALA A 221 -19.56 5.97 -19.27
C ALA A 221 -18.65 6.09 -18.02
N PHE A 222 -17.36 5.83 -18.20
CA PHE A 222 -16.36 6.06 -17.14
C PHE A 222 -16.28 7.53 -16.75
N ALA A 223 -16.35 8.45 -17.71
CA ALA A 223 -16.30 9.88 -17.43
C ALA A 223 -17.47 10.36 -16.55
N GLY A 224 -18.69 9.92 -16.84
CA GLY A 224 -19.85 10.22 -16.00
C GLY A 224 -19.70 9.68 -14.58
N THR A 225 -19.31 8.40 -14.45
CA THR A 225 -19.13 7.74 -13.15
C THR A 225 -17.98 8.38 -12.35
N ALA A 226 -16.86 8.69 -13.01
CA ALA A 226 -15.71 9.33 -12.38
C ALA A 226 -16.05 10.73 -11.88
N ALA A 227 -16.80 11.52 -12.65
CA ALA A 227 -17.23 12.85 -12.23
C ALA A 227 -18.19 12.82 -11.03
N GLU A 228 -19.07 11.82 -10.95
CA GLU A 228 -19.93 11.61 -9.79
C GLU A 228 -19.10 11.25 -8.54
N LYS A 229 -18.21 10.25 -8.66
CA LYS A 229 -17.32 9.84 -7.55
C LYS A 229 -16.36 10.94 -7.13
N ALA A 230 -15.86 11.77 -8.05
CA ALA A 230 -14.98 12.89 -7.79
C ALA A 230 -15.58 13.98 -6.88
N ARG A 231 -16.92 14.04 -6.75
CA ARG A 231 -17.61 14.98 -5.85
C ARG A 231 -17.56 14.56 -4.38
N GLN A 232 -17.16 13.31 -4.09
CA GLN A 232 -17.04 12.83 -2.73
C GLN A 232 -15.94 13.59 -1.97
N HIS A 233 -16.11 13.73 -0.65
CA HIS A 233 -15.08 14.37 0.17
C HIS A 233 -13.80 13.50 0.16
N PRO A 234 -12.59 14.06 -0.05
CA PRO A 234 -11.35 13.29 -0.13
C PRO A 234 -11.11 12.36 1.06
N LEU A 235 -11.49 12.78 2.27
CA LEU A 235 -11.39 11.96 3.48
C LEU A 235 -12.32 10.73 3.50
N LYS A 236 -13.47 10.80 2.82
CA LYS A 236 -14.44 9.69 2.73
C LYS A 236 -14.15 8.77 1.55
N ALA A 237 -13.48 9.28 0.52
CA ALA A 237 -13.12 8.52 -0.68
C ALA A 237 -11.95 7.55 -0.45
N ARG A 238 -11.30 7.59 0.72
CA ARG A 238 -10.13 6.77 1.04
C ARG A 238 -10.45 5.69 2.05
N GLU A 239 -9.78 4.57 1.88
CA GLU A 239 -9.64 3.61 2.96
C GLU A 239 -8.80 4.22 4.11
N PRO A 240 -9.28 4.11 5.37
CA PRO A 240 -8.54 4.59 6.54
C PRO A 240 -7.11 4.02 6.58
N GLY A 241 -6.09 4.89 6.72
CA GLY A 241 -4.68 4.47 6.85
C GLY A 241 -3.91 4.31 5.52
N SER A 242 -4.55 4.47 4.36
CA SER A 242 -3.92 4.25 3.03
C SER A 242 -2.79 5.21 2.63
N GLY A 243 -2.50 6.26 3.41
CA GLY A 243 -1.32 7.13 3.26
C GLY A 243 -1.09 7.77 1.87
N GLY A 244 -2.11 7.73 0.99
CA GLY A 244 -1.93 7.92 -0.46
C GLY A 244 -2.33 9.28 -1.03
N PHE A 245 -2.60 9.27 -2.33
CA PHE A 245 -2.89 10.43 -3.19
C PHE A 245 -3.85 11.46 -2.57
N PRO A 246 -3.47 12.75 -2.43
CA PRO A 246 -4.19 13.82 -1.71
C PRO A 246 -5.68 13.99 -2.09
N GLY A 247 -6.04 13.67 -3.33
CA GLY A 247 -7.39 13.84 -3.86
C GLY A 247 -8.28 12.61 -3.75
N VAL A 248 -9.42 12.70 -4.45
CA VAL A 248 -10.28 11.56 -4.76
C VAL A 248 -9.68 10.82 -5.95
N SER A 249 -9.48 9.51 -5.81
CA SER A 249 -9.04 8.61 -6.86
C SER A 249 -9.66 7.22 -6.69
N GLY A 250 -9.63 6.42 -7.75
CA GLY A 250 -10.13 5.04 -7.71
C GLY A 250 -10.05 4.36 -9.07
N SER A 251 -10.65 3.18 -9.16
CA SER A 251 -10.73 2.38 -10.38
C SER A 251 -12.18 2.05 -10.74
N LEU A 252 -12.40 1.70 -12.00
CA LEU A 252 -13.69 1.35 -12.60
C LEU A 252 -13.49 0.18 -13.57
N THR A 253 -14.50 -0.68 -13.69
CA THR A 253 -14.55 -1.79 -14.65
C THR A 253 -15.69 -1.56 -15.64
N GLY A 254 -15.41 -1.79 -16.91
CA GLY A 254 -16.35 -1.57 -18.00
C GLY A 254 -16.87 -2.86 -18.61
N GLY A 255 -17.40 -2.73 -19.84
CA GLY A 255 -17.90 -3.85 -20.62
C GLY A 255 -16.79 -4.75 -21.12
N ALA A 256 -17.09 -6.04 -21.27
CA ALA A 256 -16.20 -7.03 -21.89
C ALA A 256 -16.44 -7.14 -23.40
N SER A 257 -15.39 -7.38 -24.16
CA SER A 257 -15.41 -7.58 -25.61
C SER A 257 -14.19 -8.40 -26.04
N ASN A 258 -14.36 -9.42 -26.88
CA ASN A 258 -13.26 -10.22 -27.47
C ASN A 258 -12.28 -10.81 -26.45
N GLY A 259 -12.76 -11.21 -25.26
CA GLY A 259 -11.89 -11.74 -24.20
C GLY A 259 -11.09 -10.67 -23.44
N GLU A 260 -11.36 -9.39 -23.69
CA GLU A 260 -10.83 -8.26 -22.94
C GLU A 260 -11.95 -7.55 -22.19
N ARG A 261 -11.61 -6.85 -21.11
CA ARG A 261 -12.52 -5.96 -20.40
C ARG A 261 -11.84 -4.63 -20.15
N ALA A 262 -12.57 -3.55 -20.41
CA ALA A 262 -12.07 -2.22 -20.15
C ALA A 262 -11.90 -2.00 -18.64
N ALA A 263 -10.73 -1.55 -18.23
CA ALA A 263 -10.43 -1.08 -16.90
C ALA A 263 -10.07 0.40 -16.97
N ALA A 264 -10.57 1.18 -16.02
CA ALA A 264 -10.22 2.58 -15.92
C ALA A 264 -9.77 2.97 -14.51
N GLY A 265 -8.88 3.95 -14.44
CA GLY A 265 -8.53 4.68 -13.23
C GLY A 265 -8.99 6.12 -13.35
N TYR A 266 -9.32 6.74 -12.23
CA TYR A 266 -9.65 8.16 -12.17
C TYR A 266 -8.97 8.84 -10.99
N ALA A 267 -8.61 10.12 -11.15
CA ALA A 267 -8.04 10.93 -10.08
C ALA A 267 -8.32 12.43 -10.29
N THR A 268 -8.75 13.11 -9.23
CA THR A 268 -8.98 14.57 -9.20
C THR A 268 -7.68 15.35 -9.10
N LEU A 269 -7.59 16.56 -9.65
CA LEU A 269 -6.42 17.42 -9.42
C LEU A 269 -6.42 17.92 -7.97
N ALA A 270 -5.49 17.41 -7.16
CA ALA A 270 -5.42 17.70 -5.74
C ALA A 270 -4.07 18.29 -5.29
N PRO A 271 -4.07 19.22 -4.32
CA PRO A 271 -2.87 19.85 -3.80
C PRO A 271 -1.84 18.82 -3.32
N ALA A 272 -0.55 19.18 -3.31
CA ALA A 272 0.51 18.25 -2.90
C ALA A 272 0.40 17.81 -1.43
N ARG A 273 -0.18 18.67 -0.58
CA ARG A 273 -0.44 18.39 0.84
C ARG A 273 -1.90 18.65 1.21
N PRO A 274 -2.48 17.87 2.13
CA PRO A 274 -3.81 18.15 2.67
C PRO A 274 -3.87 19.56 3.29
N GLY A 275 -4.96 20.29 3.03
CA GLY A 275 -5.19 21.64 3.58
C GLY A 275 -4.60 22.78 2.76
N GLU A 276 -3.77 22.50 1.76
CA GLU A 276 -3.29 23.52 0.82
C GLU A 276 -4.28 23.70 -0.35
N SER A 277 -4.33 24.90 -0.94
CA SER A 277 -5.08 25.15 -2.18
C SER A 277 -4.11 25.41 -3.32
N THR A 278 -4.32 24.80 -4.49
CA THR A 278 -3.61 25.18 -5.71
C THR A 278 -4.58 25.73 -6.75
N VAL A 279 -4.03 26.52 -7.67
CA VAL A 279 -4.80 27.13 -8.75
C VAL A 279 -5.44 26.05 -9.63
N ALA A 280 -4.70 24.98 -9.92
CA ALA A 280 -5.19 23.85 -10.69
C ALA A 280 -6.28 23.04 -9.96
N GLY A 281 -6.22 22.93 -8.63
CA GLY A 281 -7.25 22.25 -7.83
C GLY A 281 -8.61 22.97 -7.87
N GLY A 282 -8.61 24.30 -8.02
CA GLY A 282 -9.83 25.10 -8.18
C GLY A 282 -10.58 24.89 -9.50
N LEU A 283 -9.97 24.24 -10.50
CA LEU A 283 -10.60 23.99 -11.81
C LEU A 283 -11.58 22.81 -11.81
N GLY A 284 -11.64 22.00 -10.74
CA GLY A 284 -12.54 20.86 -10.65
C GLY A 284 -12.27 19.76 -11.69
N LEU A 285 -11.01 19.63 -12.12
CA LEU A 285 -10.61 18.68 -13.15
C LEU A 285 -10.39 17.27 -12.61
N THR A 286 -10.76 16.27 -13.42
CA THR A 286 -10.49 14.85 -13.16
C THR A 286 -9.78 14.23 -14.35
N VAL A 287 -8.72 13.46 -14.09
CA VAL A 287 -8.05 12.65 -15.10
C VAL A 287 -8.63 11.24 -15.07
N VAL A 288 -8.97 10.70 -16.23
CA VAL A 288 -9.38 9.31 -16.41
C VAL A 288 -8.44 8.62 -17.37
N THR A 289 -7.98 7.43 -17.03
CA THR A 289 -7.22 6.57 -17.94
C THR A 289 -7.93 5.26 -18.14
N MET A 290 -7.96 4.77 -19.37
CA MET A 290 -8.65 3.54 -19.75
C MET A 290 -7.71 2.63 -20.55
N VAL A 291 -7.79 1.34 -20.29
CA VAL A 291 -7.08 0.28 -21.02
C VAL A 291 -7.98 -0.95 -21.13
N ASP A 292 -7.85 -1.70 -22.22
CA ASP A 292 -8.48 -3.01 -22.36
C ASP A 292 -7.54 -4.08 -21.80
N VAL A 293 -8.05 -4.89 -20.87
CA VAL A 293 -7.27 -5.91 -20.14
C VAL A 293 -7.79 -7.29 -20.52
N ALA A 294 -6.90 -8.18 -20.93
CA ALA A 294 -7.26 -9.58 -21.18
C ALA A 294 -7.88 -10.22 -19.92
N GLU A 295 -9.08 -10.78 -20.08
CA GLU A 295 -9.72 -11.61 -19.07
C GLU A 295 -9.01 -12.97 -19.02
N ASP A 296 -8.83 -13.53 -17.83
CA ASP A 296 -8.42 -14.92 -17.69
C ASP A 296 -9.67 -15.78 -17.45
N PRO A 297 -10.13 -16.54 -18.45
CA PRO A 297 -11.36 -17.32 -18.35
C PRO A 297 -11.26 -18.47 -17.34
N SER A 298 -10.03 -18.89 -16.97
CA SER A 298 -9.82 -19.98 -16.01
C SER A 298 -10.02 -19.55 -14.55
N ARG A 299 -10.02 -18.25 -14.27
CA ARG A 299 -10.01 -17.72 -12.89
C ARG A 299 -11.37 -17.70 -12.18
N GLY A 300 -12.46 -18.04 -12.85
CA GLY A 300 -13.82 -17.98 -12.29
C GLY A 300 -14.38 -19.28 -11.70
N ALA A 301 -13.61 -20.38 -11.61
CA ALA A 301 -14.22 -21.72 -11.53
C ALA A 301 -13.72 -22.68 -10.44
N ASP A 302 -13.09 -22.23 -9.34
CA ASP A 302 -12.80 -23.18 -8.24
C ASP A 302 -13.17 -22.70 -6.82
N PRO A 303 -14.46 -22.42 -6.55
CA PRO A 303 -14.96 -22.22 -5.18
C PRO A 303 -14.82 -23.50 -4.32
N LEU A 304 -14.46 -24.64 -4.93
CA LEU A 304 -14.37 -25.94 -4.26
C LEU A 304 -13.25 -25.97 -3.24
N PHE A 305 -12.14 -25.24 -3.42
CA PHE A 305 -11.04 -25.30 -2.45
C PHE A 305 -11.44 -24.72 -1.08
N GLY A 306 -12.04 -23.53 -1.05
CA GLY A 306 -12.50 -22.91 0.20
C GLY A 306 -13.57 -23.74 0.91
N VAL A 307 -14.50 -24.32 0.15
CA VAL A 307 -15.56 -25.19 0.69
C VAL A 307 -14.99 -26.53 1.16
N ALA A 308 -14.06 -27.14 0.43
CA ALA A 308 -13.42 -28.39 0.82
C ALA A 308 -12.55 -28.22 2.07
N ALA A 309 -11.76 -27.13 2.14
CA ALA A 309 -10.95 -26.80 3.31
C ALA A 309 -11.81 -26.54 4.56
N ALA A 310 -12.93 -25.82 4.41
CA ALA A 310 -13.89 -25.61 5.49
C ALA A 310 -14.59 -26.92 5.89
N GLY A 311 -14.98 -27.76 4.92
CA GLY A 311 -15.57 -29.08 5.16
C GLY A 311 -14.62 -30.00 5.93
N ALA A 312 -13.34 -30.04 5.54
CA ALA A 312 -12.31 -30.78 6.26
C ALA A 312 -12.15 -30.29 7.71
N LEU A 313 -12.18 -28.97 7.94
CA LEU A 313 -12.14 -28.39 9.28
C LEU A 313 -13.34 -28.82 10.13
N LEU A 314 -14.55 -28.83 9.55
CA LEU A 314 -15.76 -29.25 10.26
C LEU A 314 -15.70 -30.72 10.67
N VAL A 315 -15.21 -31.60 9.79
CA VAL A 315 -15.04 -33.04 10.09
C VAL A 315 -14.01 -33.24 11.20
N ILE A 316 -12.85 -32.60 11.08
CA ILE A 316 -11.77 -32.69 12.09
C ILE A 316 -12.24 -32.09 13.42
N GLY A 317 -12.89 -30.93 13.38
CA GLY A 317 -13.43 -30.25 14.55
C GLY A 317 -14.50 -31.07 15.27
N ALA A 318 -15.45 -31.65 14.52
CA ALA A 318 -16.46 -32.55 15.07
C ALA A 318 -15.83 -33.79 15.72
N ALA A 319 -14.80 -34.37 15.10
CA ALA A 319 -14.05 -35.50 15.68
C ALA A 319 -13.36 -35.11 17.00
N VAL A 320 -12.71 -33.95 17.05
CA VAL A 320 -12.06 -33.43 18.28
C VAL A 320 -13.10 -33.18 19.38
N VAL A 321 -14.22 -32.55 19.07
CA VAL A 321 -15.30 -32.30 20.03
C VAL A 321 -15.90 -33.61 20.54
N ALA A 322 -16.16 -34.57 19.65
CA ALA A 322 -16.66 -35.90 20.02
C ALA A 322 -15.69 -36.65 20.93
N LEU A 323 -14.37 -36.58 20.66
CA LEU A 323 -13.31 -37.12 21.52
C LEU A 323 -13.34 -36.50 22.92
N LEU A 324 -13.44 -35.18 23.03
CA LEU A 324 -13.47 -34.47 24.32
C LEU A 324 -14.75 -34.77 25.12
N LEU A 325 -15.91 -34.80 24.45
CA LEU A 325 -17.18 -35.16 25.07
C LEU A 325 -17.17 -36.62 25.56
N GLY A 326 -16.66 -37.54 24.73
CA GLY A 326 -16.63 -38.97 25.00
C GLY A 326 -15.64 -39.39 26.07
N LEU A 327 -14.42 -38.83 26.05
CA LEU A 327 -13.30 -39.29 26.89
C LEU A 327 -13.00 -38.39 28.10
N VAL A 328 -13.52 -37.15 28.15
CA VAL A 328 -13.29 -36.23 29.28
C VAL A 328 -14.60 -35.91 29.99
N GLN A 329 -15.56 -35.31 29.28
CA GLN A 329 -16.78 -34.78 29.91
C GLN A 329 -17.67 -35.90 30.47
N ARG A 330 -18.02 -36.91 29.68
CA ARG A 330 -18.90 -38.01 30.13
C ARG A 330 -18.30 -38.79 31.31
N PRO A 331 -17.02 -39.20 31.30
CA PRO A 331 -16.39 -39.87 32.44
C PRO A 331 -16.33 -39.01 33.70
N LEU A 332 -16.02 -37.71 33.57
CA LEU A 332 -15.95 -36.80 34.72
C LEU A 332 -17.32 -36.61 35.36
N LEU A 333 -18.38 -36.42 34.56
CA LEU A 333 -19.74 -36.32 35.06
C LEU A 333 -20.19 -37.61 35.75
N ARG A 334 -19.82 -38.78 35.21
CA ARG A 334 -20.09 -40.07 35.87
C ARG A 334 -19.42 -40.14 37.24
N ILE A 335 -18.13 -39.82 37.33
CA ILE A 335 -17.39 -39.82 38.61
C ILE A 335 -17.99 -38.83 39.60
N PHE A 336 -18.37 -37.64 39.14
CA PHE A 336 -19.04 -36.66 39.98
C PHE A 336 -20.33 -37.22 40.60
N LEU A 337 -21.20 -37.84 39.80
CA LEU A 337 -22.42 -38.46 40.28
C LEU A 337 -22.15 -39.62 41.26
N GLU A 338 -21.19 -40.49 40.94
CA GLU A 338 -20.80 -41.61 41.79
C GLU A 338 -20.17 -41.16 43.12
N SER A 339 -19.33 -40.13 43.11
CA SER A 339 -18.72 -39.57 44.32
C SER A 339 -19.77 -38.94 45.25
N ARG A 340 -20.75 -38.23 44.68
CA ARG A 340 -21.85 -37.64 45.45
C ARG A 340 -22.76 -38.71 46.04
N ARG A 341 -23.01 -39.79 45.30
CA ARG A 341 -23.77 -40.95 45.79
C ARG A 341 -23.09 -41.57 47.01
N LEU A 342 -21.79 -41.84 46.92
CA LEU A 342 -21.02 -42.44 48.01
C LEU A 342 -20.99 -41.55 49.25
N ALA A 343 -20.75 -40.25 49.07
CA ALA A 343 -20.79 -39.27 50.17
C ALA A 343 -22.19 -39.10 50.79
N GLY A 344 -23.25 -39.53 50.10
CA GLY A 344 -24.62 -39.56 50.61
C GLY A 344 -25.00 -40.87 51.31
N GLY A 345 -24.07 -41.82 51.48
CA GLY A 345 -24.31 -43.09 52.18
C GLY A 345 -24.90 -44.23 51.32
N GLU A 346 -25.08 -44.04 50.01
CA GLU A 346 -25.60 -45.07 49.11
C GLU A 346 -24.52 -46.09 48.69
N LEU A 347 -24.31 -47.13 49.52
CA LEU A 347 -23.24 -48.13 49.35
C LEU A 347 -23.67 -49.43 48.64
N GLN A 348 -24.96 -49.63 48.37
CA GLN A 348 -25.54 -50.91 47.95
C GLN A 348 -25.09 -51.41 46.56
N ARG A 349 -24.68 -50.50 45.66
CA ARG A 349 -24.25 -50.83 44.29
C ARG A 349 -22.77 -50.49 44.05
N PRO A 350 -22.05 -51.27 43.22
CA PRO A 350 -20.66 -50.98 42.87
C PRO A 350 -20.53 -49.64 42.13
N VAL A 351 -19.36 -49.01 42.24
CA VAL A 351 -19.05 -47.78 41.52
C VAL A 351 -18.87 -48.08 40.03
N SER A 352 -19.55 -47.33 39.17
CA SER A 352 -19.33 -47.44 37.73
C SER A 352 -17.98 -46.82 37.35
N VAL A 353 -16.98 -47.66 37.11
CA VAL A 353 -15.62 -47.21 36.82
C VAL A 353 -15.45 -46.91 35.33
N PRO A 354 -14.98 -45.70 34.95
CA PRO A 354 -14.62 -45.42 33.56
C PRO A 354 -13.46 -46.30 33.07
N ALA A 355 -13.41 -46.56 31.76
CA ALA A 355 -12.46 -47.52 31.19
C ALA A 355 -10.99 -47.04 31.13
N TYR A 356 -10.74 -45.72 31.04
CA TYR A 356 -9.39 -45.19 30.76
C TYR A 356 -9.01 -43.94 31.58
N GLY A 357 -7.70 -43.67 31.66
CA GLY A 357 -7.11 -42.40 32.10
C GLY A 357 -7.25 -42.09 33.60
N GLU A 358 -7.11 -40.81 33.92
CA GLU A 358 -7.24 -40.27 35.28
C GLU A 358 -8.64 -40.47 35.88
N ALA A 359 -9.67 -40.47 35.03
CA ALA A 359 -11.03 -40.78 35.42
C ALA A 359 -11.17 -42.23 35.94
N ALA A 360 -10.61 -43.22 35.24
CA ALA A 360 -10.59 -44.60 35.71
C ALA A 360 -9.87 -44.76 37.05
N ARG A 361 -8.76 -44.03 37.24
CA ARG A 361 -8.00 -44.00 38.50
C ARG A 361 -8.85 -43.52 39.67
N VAL A 362 -9.57 -42.41 39.50
CA VAL A 362 -10.50 -41.91 40.52
C VAL A 362 -11.64 -42.91 40.76
N GLY A 363 -12.24 -43.48 39.72
CA GLY A 363 -13.32 -44.47 39.85
C GLY A 363 -12.91 -45.72 40.63
N HIS A 364 -11.72 -46.27 40.35
CA HIS A 364 -11.17 -47.40 41.11
C HIS A 364 -10.86 -47.03 42.58
N ALA A 365 -10.39 -45.80 42.84
CA ALA A 365 -10.20 -45.32 44.20
C ALA A 365 -11.54 -45.20 44.95
N LEU A 366 -12.58 -44.67 44.30
CA LEU A 366 -13.93 -44.59 44.87
C LEU A 366 -14.54 -45.97 45.17
N GLU A 367 -14.34 -46.98 44.31
CA GLU A 367 -14.81 -48.35 44.59
C GLU A 367 -14.07 -48.96 45.78
N ARG A 368 -12.77 -48.68 45.94
CA ARG A 368 -12.00 -49.12 47.12
C ARG A 368 -12.51 -48.44 48.39
N LEU A 369 -12.81 -47.15 48.33
CA LEU A 369 -13.40 -46.41 49.45
C LEU A 369 -14.80 -46.93 49.81
N ARG A 370 -15.64 -47.27 48.84
CA ARG A 370 -16.95 -47.91 49.07
C ARG A 370 -16.82 -49.20 49.88
N ARG A 371 -15.87 -50.07 49.52
CA ARG A 371 -15.64 -51.33 50.25
C ARG A 371 -15.14 -51.10 51.67
N GLN A 372 -14.29 -50.09 51.87
CA GLN A 372 -13.83 -49.71 53.21
C GLN A 372 -14.99 -49.21 54.09
N LEU A 373 -15.91 -48.40 53.53
CA LEU A 373 -17.11 -47.95 54.24
C LEU A 373 -18.07 -49.10 54.61
N LEU A 374 -18.02 -50.22 53.88
CA LEU A 374 -18.73 -51.47 54.18
C LEU A 374 -17.96 -52.39 55.17
N GLY A 375 -16.82 -51.93 55.71
CA GLY A 375 -16.03 -52.67 56.71
C GLY A 375 -14.93 -53.58 56.14
N ALA A 376 -14.62 -53.52 54.85
CA ALA A 376 -13.51 -54.30 54.30
C ALA A 376 -12.15 -53.81 54.82
N PRO A 377 -11.22 -54.72 55.20
CA PRO A 377 -9.93 -54.34 55.76
C PRO A 377 -9.07 -53.55 54.76
N GLN A 378 -8.34 -52.56 55.30
CA GLN A 378 -7.45 -51.70 54.54
C GLN A 378 -6.40 -52.57 53.80
N GLY A 379 -6.28 -52.40 52.48
CA GLY A 379 -5.29 -53.14 51.68
C GLY A 379 -5.80 -54.43 51.01
N THR A 380 -7.09 -54.78 51.10
CA THR A 380 -7.66 -55.87 50.29
C THR A 380 -7.65 -55.49 48.80
N SER A 381 -6.56 -55.89 48.15
CA SER A 381 -6.32 -55.66 46.74
C SER A 381 -7.23 -56.60 45.93
N GLY A 382 -8.26 -56.06 45.27
CA GLY A 382 -8.92 -56.79 44.18
C GLY A 382 -7.92 -57.12 43.07
N PRO A 383 -8.20 -58.11 42.19
CA PRO A 383 -7.24 -58.60 41.20
C PRO A 383 -6.64 -57.45 40.39
N ALA A 384 -5.31 -57.40 40.35
CA ALA A 384 -4.56 -56.37 39.64
C ALA A 384 -4.87 -56.43 38.14
N THR A 385 -5.70 -55.51 37.65
CA THR A 385 -5.98 -55.40 36.22
C THR A 385 -4.71 -54.99 35.45
N PRO A 386 -4.50 -55.52 34.23
CA PRO A 386 -3.23 -55.42 33.52
C PRO A 386 -2.84 -53.96 33.21
N ARG A 387 -1.62 -53.59 33.64
CA ARG A 387 -1.01 -52.25 33.54
C ARG A 387 -0.91 -51.63 32.13
N ARG A 388 -1.09 -52.40 31.04
CA ARG A 388 -0.77 -51.96 29.67
C ARG A 388 -1.81 -51.01 29.04
N LEU A 389 -3.09 -51.10 29.41
CA LEU A 389 -4.17 -50.27 28.83
C LEU A 389 -4.30 -48.88 29.51
N ARG A 390 -3.51 -48.61 30.56
CA ARG A 390 -3.56 -47.39 31.40
C ARG A 390 -2.83 -46.17 30.83
N ARG A 391 -2.24 -46.23 29.62
CA ARG A 391 -1.23 -45.24 29.16
C ARG A 391 -1.79 -44.00 28.45
N ILE A 392 -3.03 -44.00 27.98
CA ILE A 392 -3.62 -42.79 27.36
C ILE A 392 -4.32 -41.97 28.46
N GLY A 393 -3.54 -41.18 29.19
CA GLY A 393 -4.05 -40.16 30.12
C GLY A 393 -4.48 -38.89 29.41
N ALA A 394 -4.97 -37.90 30.16
CA ALA A 394 -5.41 -36.61 29.65
C ALA A 394 -4.36 -35.91 28.77
N ARG A 395 -3.06 -36.13 29.02
CA ARG A 395 -1.94 -35.66 28.17
C ARG A 395 -1.94 -36.28 26.76
N GLY A 396 -2.16 -37.59 26.67
CA GLY A 396 -2.20 -38.30 25.39
C GLY A 396 -3.42 -37.86 24.57
N LEU A 397 -4.55 -37.61 25.23
CA LEU A 397 -5.74 -37.07 24.58
C LEU A 397 -5.54 -35.63 24.10
N THR A 398 -4.97 -34.73 24.93
CA THR A 398 -4.66 -33.36 24.49
C THR A 398 -3.66 -33.34 23.34
N ALA A 399 -2.68 -34.26 23.35
CA ALA A 399 -1.72 -34.40 22.26
C ALA A 399 -2.40 -34.93 20.98
N ALA A 400 -3.30 -35.91 21.08
CA ALA A 400 -4.07 -36.41 19.94
C ALA A 400 -4.97 -35.32 19.34
N CYS A 401 -5.67 -34.54 20.16
CA CYS A 401 -6.45 -33.39 19.70
C CYS A 401 -5.55 -32.32 19.05
N ALA A 402 -4.37 -32.07 19.62
CA ALA A 402 -3.39 -31.16 19.01
C ALA A 402 -2.95 -31.65 17.63
N VAL A 403 -2.60 -32.93 17.51
CA VAL A 403 -2.18 -33.54 16.22
C VAL A 403 -3.30 -33.44 15.18
N LEU A 404 -4.55 -33.70 15.55
CA LEU A 404 -5.69 -33.58 14.62
C LEU A 404 -5.88 -32.13 14.13
N LEU A 405 -5.81 -31.14 15.03
CA LEU A 405 -5.94 -29.72 14.64
C LEU A 405 -4.72 -29.23 13.85
N LEU A 406 -3.52 -29.71 14.18
CA LEU A 406 -2.30 -29.42 13.45
C LEU A 406 -2.30 -30.05 12.05
N ALA A 407 -2.90 -31.23 11.88
CA ALA A 407 -3.02 -31.89 10.58
C ALA A 407 -3.84 -31.05 9.58
N TRP A 408 -4.73 -30.18 10.05
CA TRP A 408 -5.40 -29.19 9.22
C TRP A 408 -4.63 -27.87 9.13
N SER A 409 -4.16 -27.33 10.27
CA SER A 409 -3.64 -25.97 10.33
C SER A 409 -2.22 -25.83 9.76
N ALA A 410 -1.34 -26.82 9.99
CA ALA A 410 0.06 -26.75 9.59
C ALA A 410 0.25 -26.81 8.06
N PRO A 411 -0.43 -27.71 7.31
CA PRO A 411 -0.34 -27.69 5.85
C PRO A 411 -0.81 -26.37 5.25
N LEU A 412 -1.91 -25.79 5.75
CA LEU A 412 -2.42 -24.51 5.27
C LEU A 412 -1.48 -23.34 5.57
N ALA A 413 -0.80 -23.36 6.72
CA ALA A 413 0.14 -22.31 7.11
C ALA A 413 1.50 -22.41 6.40
N LEU A 414 1.98 -23.62 6.09
CA LEU A 414 3.41 -23.85 5.77
C LEU A 414 3.67 -24.50 4.40
N SER A 415 2.68 -25.08 3.72
CA SER A 415 2.96 -25.96 2.56
C SER A 415 1.96 -25.86 1.41
N LEU A 416 0.68 -25.67 1.72
CA LEU A 416 -0.36 -25.54 0.71
C LEU A 416 -0.38 -24.12 0.15
N ASN A 417 -0.48 -24.03 -1.17
CA ASN A 417 -0.67 -22.78 -1.89
C ASN A 417 0.45 -21.74 -1.71
N HIS A 418 1.69 -22.19 -1.43
CA HIS A 418 2.84 -21.34 -1.70
C HIS A 418 2.89 -21.10 -3.21
N THR A 419 2.59 -19.86 -3.58
CA THR A 419 2.72 -19.40 -4.95
C THR A 419 4.20 -19.19 -5.20
N ASP A 420 4.94 -20.29 -5.29
CA ASP A 420 6.29 -20.29 -5.84
C ASP A 420 6.25 -19.65 -7.25
N SER A 421 7.36 -19.59 -7.97
CA SER A 421 7.56 -18.94 -9.29
C SER A 421 6.51 -19.17 -10.41
N LYS A 422 5.47 -19.97 -10.16
CA LYS A 422 4.28 -20.27 -10.98
C LYS A 422 3.18 -19.19 -10.96
N ALA A 423 3.26 -18.16 -10.10
CA ALA A 423 2.28 -17.06 -10.09
C ALA A 423 2.12 -16.43 -11.49
N VAL A 424 0.89 -16.39 -12.02
CA VAL A 424 0.58 -15.80 -13.33
C VAL A 424 0.33 -14.31 -13.16
N ILE A 425 1.41 -13.53 -13.22
CA ILE A 425 1.34 -12.07 -13.12
C ILE A 425 0.77 -11.50 -14.43
N PRO A 426 -0.34 -10.74 -14.37
CA PRO A 426 -0.90 -10.11 -15.55
C PRO A 426 0.11 -9.20 -16.25
N GLN A 427 0.28 -9.38 -17.57
CA GLN A 427 1.19 -8.59 -18.38
C GLN A 427 0.90 -7.08 -18.29
N GLN A 428 -0.37 -6.72 -18.05
CA GLN A 428 -0.77 -5.33 -17.83
C GLN A 428 -0.04 -4.67 -16.65
N ILE A 429 0.24 -5.40 -15.57
CA ILE A 429 0.97 -4.85 -14.40
C ILE A 429 2.43 -4.57 -14.77
N VAL A 430 3.04 -5.45 -15.57
CA VAL A 430 4.43 -5.28 -16.05
C VAL A 430 4.51 -4.08 -17.01
N ASN A 431 3.56 -3.97 -17.93
CA ASN A 431 3.45 -2.83 -18.84
C ASN A 431 3.23 -1.53 -18.07
N ASP A 432 2.35 -1.52 -17.07
CA ASP A 432 2.10 -0.34 -16.25
C ASP A 432 3.33 0.07 -15.44
N GLN A 433 4.09 -0.88 -14.88
CA GLN A 433 5.36 -0.60 -14.21
C GLN A 433 6.33 0.07 -15.20
N ARG A 434 6.43 -0.42 -16.44
CA ARG A 434 7.25 0.20 -17.50
C ARG A 434 6.85 1.64 -17.77
N GLU A 435 5.58 1.87 -18.10
CA GLU A 435 5.08 3.19 -18.51
C GLU A 435 5.16 4.22 -17.38
N ARG A 436 4.89 3.80 -16.14
CA ARG A 436 5.00 4.67 -14.96
C ARG A 436 6.44 4.98 -14.61
N THR A 437 7.37 4.05 -14.85
CA THR A 437 8.81 4.31 -14.71
C THR A 437 9.31 5.29 -15.79
N ASP A 438 8.81 5.17 -17.02
CA ASP A 438 9.11 6.11 -18.11
C ASP A 438 8.56 7.50 -17.83
N THR A 439 7.32 7.59 -17.36
CA THR A 439 6.71 8.82 -16.87
C THR A 439 7.55 9.46 -15.76
N LEU A 440 8.11 8.65 -14.86
CA LEU A 440 8.97 9.14 -13.78
C LEU A 440 10.33 9.62 -14.30
N ALA A 441 10.94 8.90 -15.25
CA ALA A 441 12.16 9.33 -15.92
C ALA A 441 12.00 10.68 -16.62
N ASP A 442 10.92 10.83 -17.38
CA ASP A 442 10.62 12.07 -18.08
C ASP A 442 10.35 13.23 -17.11
N ARG A 443 9.74 12.96 -15.95
CA ARG A 443 9.56 13.98 -14.91
C ARG A 443 10.87 14.43 -14.27
N VAL A 444 11.79 13.50 -13.95
CA VAL A 444 13.09 13.87 -13.39
C VAL A 444 13.90 14.66 -14.42
N ARG A 445 13.89 14.22 -15.69
CA ARG A 445 14.51 14.93 -16.80
C ARG A 445 13.96 16.36 -16.95
N ARG A 446 12.64 16.52 -17.00
CA ARG A 446 12.00 17.84 -17.09
C ARG A 446 12.34 18.74 -15.91
N ALA A 447 12.35 18.21 -14.68
CA ALA A 447 12.72 18.99 -13.51
C ALA A 447 14.17 19.51 -13.55
N LEU A 448 15.09 18.77 -14.18
CA LEU A 448 16.47 19.20 -14.43
C LEU A 448 16.55 20.27 -15.52
N ASP A 449 15.84 20.06 -16.64
CA ASP A 449 15.80 21.01 -17.76
C ASP A 449 15.15 22.35 -17.33
N GLU A 450 14.08 22.28 -16.53
CA GLU A 450 13.45 23.43 -15.87
C GLU A 450 14.43 24.14 -14.94
N GLY A 451 15.13 23.39 -14.09
CA GLY A 451 16.15 23.96 -13.21
C GLY A 451 17.29 24.63 -13.98
N HIS A 452 17.68 24.14 -15.15
CA HIS A 452 18.64 24.86 -15.99
C HIS A 452 18.03 26.12 -16.61
N THR A 453 16.77 26.08 -17.03
CA THR A 453 16.05 27.23 -17.58
C THR A 453 15.91 28.35 -16.55
N ASP A 454 15.64 28.01 -15.28
CA ASP A 454 15.64 28.95 -14.15
C ASP A 454 17.02 29.64 -14.03
N LEU A 455 18.13 28.88 -14.12
CA LEU A 455 19.48 29.45 -14.06
C LEU A 455 19.77 30.38 -15.25
N VAL A 456 19.32 30.04 -16.46
CA VAL A 456 19.44 30.91 -17.64
C VAL A 456 18.66 32.21 -17.45
N SER A 457 17.45 32.13 -16.88
CA SER A 457 16.63 33.30 -16.55
C SER A 457 17.35 34.21 -15.55
N VAL A 458 17.91 33.65 -14.48
CA VAL A 458 18.68 34.37 -13.46
C VAL A 458 19.94 34.99 -14.04
N ALA A 459 20.69 34.23 -14.86
CA ALA A 459 21.87 34.72 -15.54
C ALA A 459 21.55 35.94 -16.43
N SER A 460 20.37 35.98 -17.06
CA SER A 460 19.94 37.13 -17.86
C SER A 460 19.60 38.39 -17.05
N LEU A 461 19.35 38.26 -15.73
CA LEU A 461 19.15 39.39 -14.81
C LEU A 461 20.47 39.97 -14.30
N ILE A 462 21.58 39.23 -14.44
CA ILE A 462 22.91 39.65 -14.02
C ILE A 462 23.66 40.11 -15.26
N GLY A 463 23.88 41.42 -15.38
CA GLY A 463 24.62 42.01 -16.50
C GLY A 463 26.06 42.37 -16.14
N ASP A 464 26.78 42.91 -17.12
CA ASP A 464 28.18 43.35 -16.98
C ASP A 464 28.37 44.39 -15.88
N ARG A 465 27.36 45.24 -15.68
CA ARG A 465 27.39 46.36 -14.73
C ARG A 465 26.74 46.05 -13.38
N THR A 466 26.19 44.85 -13.20
CA THR A 466 25.57 44.46 -11.92
C THR A 466 26.66 44.35 -10.85
N SER A 467 26.45 44.98 -9.69
CA SER A 467 27.39 44.90 -8.56
C SER A 467 27.26 43.55 -7.82
N PRO A 468 28.30 43.11 -7.07
CA PRO A 468 28.23 41.87 -6.29
C PRO A 468 27.05 41.81 -5.30
N ASP A 469 26.70 42.92 -4.66
CA ASP A 469 25.58 42.97 -3.69
C ASP A 469 24.22 42.81 -4.38
N GLN A 470 24.06 43.40 -5.57
CA GLN A 470 22.87 43.23 -6.41
C GLN A 470 22.76 41.79 -6.93
N MET A 471 23.88 41.16 -7.30
CA MET A 471 23.90 39.74 -7.68
C MET A 471 23.44 38.87 -6.52
N ALA A 472 23.99 39.08 -5.31
CA ALA A 472 23.60 38.32 -4.12
C ALA A 472 22.10 38.46 -3.84
N THR A 473 21.55 39.67 -3.99
CA THR A 473 20.11 39.93 -3.82
C THR A 473 19.26 39.15 -4.83
N VAL A 474 19.67 39.11 -6.11
CA VAL A 474 18.97 38.31 -7.14
C VAL A 474 19.04 36.82 -6.80
N LEU A 475 20.22 36.31 -6.45
CA LEU A 475 20.42 34.89 -6.11
C LEU A 475 19.60 34.49 -4.87
N GLU A 476 19.53 35.34 -3.84
CA GLU A 476 18.77 35.09 -2.61
C GLU A 476 17.26 35.03 -2.88
N ARG A 477 16.75 35.98 -3.68
CA ARG A 477 15.33 35.94 -4.12
C ARG A 477 15.03 34.66 -4.90
N THR A 478 15.90 34.29 -5.84
CA THR A 478 15.72 33.04 -6.60
C THR A 478 15.74 31.81 -5.69
N LEU A 479 16.64 31.75 -4.72
CA LEU A 479 16.72 30.61 -3.79
C LEU A 479 15.42 30.46 -2.98
N GLN A 480 14.82 31.57 -2.56
CA GLN A 480 13.54 31.58 -1.83
C GLN A 480 12.37 31.16 -2.72
N GLU A 481 12.36 31.57 -3.99
CA GLU A 481 11.32 31.19 -4.97
C GLU A 481 11.46 29.74 -5.45
N HIS A 482 12.68 29.20 -5.48
CA HIS A 482 13.00 27.87 -6.04
C HIS A 482 13.67 26.98 -4.99
N PRO A 483 12.90 26.29 -4.12
CA PRO A 483 13.43 25.44 -3.04
C PRO A 483 14.15 24.17 -3.54
N ARG A 484 14.33 24.01 -4.86
CA ARG A 484 15.08 22.92 -5.49
C ARG A 484 16.59 23.09 -5.35
N TYR A 485 17.10 24.29 -5.10
CA TYR A 485 18.52 24.55 -4.94
C TYR A 485 18.93 24.55 -3.47
N ALA A 486 20.11 23.99 -3.19
CA ALA A 486 20.79 24.08 -1.90
C ALA A 486 21.62 25.36 -1.80
N SER A 487 22.21 25.77 -2.92
CA SER A 487 23.00 26.99 -3.07
C SER A 487 22.94 27.50 -4.51
N LEU A 488 22.98 28.82 -4.66
CA LEU A 488 23.12 29.52 -5.94
C LEU A 488 24.33 30.46 -5.85
N TYR A 489 25.16 30.48 -6.88
CA TYR A 489 26.37 31.30 -6.86
C TYR A 489 26.83 31.67 -8.27
N LEU A 490 27.57 32.78 -8.36
CA LEU A 490 28.20 33.23 -9.59
C LEU A 490 29.67 32.81 -9.60
N LEU A 491 30.08 32.04 -10.60
CA LEU A 491 31.46 31.67 -10.85
C LEU A 491 32.07 32.58 -11.91
N GLY A 492 33.27 33.10 -11.62
CA GLY A 492 34.14 33.70 -12.63
C GLY A 492 34.84 32.66 -13.49
N ALA A 493 35.46 33.10 -14.58
CA ALA A 493 36.22 32.24 -15.49
C ALA A 493 37.42 31.53 -14.80
N ASP A 494 37.94 32.14 -13.74
CA ASP A 494 39.02 31.62 -12.88
C ASP A 494 38.53 30.62 -11.81
N GLY A 495 37.22 30.35 -11.76
CA GLY A 495 36.60 29.50 -10.74
C GLY A 495 36.40 30.20 -9.40
N LYS A 496 36.60 31.51 -9.32
CA LYS A 496 36.32 32.28 -8.11
C LYS A 496 34.83 32.53 -7.97
N VAL A 497 34.30 32.32 -6.76
CA VAL A 497 32.91 32.67 -6.43
C VAL A 497 32.83 34.19 -6.24
N LEU A 498 32.07 34.85 -7.10
CA LEU A 498 31.90 36.31 -7.12
C LEU A 498 30.72 36.76 -6.23
N ALA A 499 29.67 35.96 -6.16
CA ALA A 499 28.49 36.17 -5.32
C ALA A 499 27.87 34.81 -4.98
N ARG A 500 27.16 34.70 -3.85
CA ARG A 500 26.51 33.45 -3.41
C ARG A 500 25.25 33.71 -2.58
N ALA A 501 24.36 32.72 -2.58
CA ALA A 501 23.19 32.60 -1.72
C ALA A 501 23.02 31.13 -1.28
N GLY A 502 22.54 30.91 -0.05
CA GLY A 502 22.31 29.58 0.51
C GLY A 502 23.55 28.87 1.07
N GLY A 503 23.64 27.56 0.83
CA GLY A 503 24.72 26.71 1.33
C GLY A 503 26.11 27.04 0.78
N THR A 504 27.14 26.39 1.34
CA THR A 504 28.51 26.53 0.83
C THR A 504 28.66 25.75 -0.47
N PRO A 505 29.14 26.37 -1.57
CA PRO A 505 29.36 25.68 -2.84
C PRO A 505 30.33 24.52 -2.73
N HIS A 506 30.02 23.40 -3.38
CA HIS A 506 30.90 22.23 -3.50
C HIS A 506 31.73 22.25 -4.78
N HIS A 507 31.62 23.30 -5.60
CA HIS A 507 32.45 23.45 -6.80
C HIS A 507 33.95 23.33 -6.45
N PRO A 508 34.74 22.52 -7.19
CA PRO A 508 36.18 22.46 -7.01
C PRO A 508 36.84 23.84 -7.16
N ALA A 509 37.64 24.25 -6.19
CA ALA A 509 38.33 25.54 -6.21
C ALA A 509 39.29 25.64 -7.41
N GLY A 510 39.39 26.83 -8.02
CA GLY A 510 40.30 27.12 -9.13
C GLY A 510 39.91 26.49 -10.48
N LYS A 511 38.74 25.84 -10.57
CA LYS A 511 38.17 25.39 -11.84
C LYS A 511 37.05 26.33 -12.25
N GLY A 512 37.10 26.82 -13.49
CA GLY A 512 36.03 27.60 -14.08
C GLY A 512 34.72 26.79 -14.24
N PRO A 513 33.63 27.43 -14.70
CA PRO A 513 32.33 26.79 -14.83
C PRO A 513 32.35 25.54 -15.71
N GLY A 514 31.47 24.59 -15.40
CA GLY A 514 31.27 23.40 -16.22
C GLY A 514 30.78 23.76 -17.63
N THR A 515 31.25 23.03 -18.65
CA THR A 515 30.81 23.20 -20.04
C THR A 515 29.45 22.55 -20.34
N ARG A 516 28.97 21.67 -19.46
CA ARG A 516 27.65 21.05 -19.56
C ARG A 516 26.65 21.82 -18.72
N GLY A 517 25.43 21.98 -19.24
CA GLY A 517 24.36 22.67 -18.52
C GLY A 517 23.96 22.02 -17.19
N VAL A 518 24.17 20.71 -17.04
CA VAL A 518 24.02 19.96 -15.78
C VAL A 518 25.13 18.91 -15.67
N THR A 519 25.67 18.69 -14.47
CA THR A 519 26.66 17.65 -14.18
C THR A 519 26.59 17.18 -12.73
N VAL A 520 27.14 15.98 -12.46
CA VAL A 520 27.48 15.56 -11.09
C VAL A 520 28.89 16.07 -10.78
N LEU A 521 29.09 16.71 -9.62
CA LEU A 521 30.37 17.29 -9.21
C LEU A 521 31.30 16.29 -8.53
N ASN A 522 30.74 15.29 -7.85
CA ASN A 522 31.48 14.26 -7.12
C ASN A 522 31.27 12.86 -7.72
N GLU A 523 32.26 11.99 -7.54
CA GLU A 523 32.17 10.57 -7.93
C GLU A 523 32.01 9.62 -6.74
N GLY A 524 31.97 10.16 -5.52
CA GLY A 524 31.86 9.44 -4.24
C GLY A 524 31.46 10.36 -3.10
N GLY A 525 31.19 9.81 -1.91
CA GLY A 525 30.76 10.55 -0.72
C GLY A 525 29.42 10.06 -0.18
N LYS A 526 28.89 10.74 0.85
CA LYS A 526 27.61 10.37 1.49
C LYS A 526 26.39 10.74 0.62
N GLU A 527 26.52 11.79 -0.19
CA GLU A 527 25.45 12.34 -1.02
C GLU A 527 25.99 12.73 -2.41
N PRO A 528 25.20 12.57 -3.48
CA PRO A 528 25.56 13.05 -4.80
C PRO A 528 25.27 14.55 -4.94
N VAL A 529 26.22 15.30 -5.48
CA VAL A 529 26.12 16.74 -5.71
C VAL A 529 25.89 16.98 -7.20
N VAL A 530 24.67 17.41 -7.54
CA VAL A 530 24.29 17.74 -8.92
C VAL A 530 24.26 19.25 -9.06
N ALA A 531 24.98 19.79 -10.04
CA ALA A 531 25.05 21.22 -10.31
C ALA A 531 24.60 21.52 -11.75
N GLY A 532 23.84 22.61 -11.90
CA GLY A 532 23.56 23.23 -13.19
C GLY A 532 24.39 24.49 -13.41
N TYR A 533 24.72 24.80 -14.66
CA TYR A 533 25.47 26.00 -15.07
C TYR A 533 24.73 26.74 -16.17
N ALA A 534 24.68 28.07 -16.09
CA ALA A 534 24.19 28.95 -17.14
C ALA A 534 25.15 30.13 -17.33
N GLU A 535 25.62 30.34 -18.56
CA GLU A 535 26.52 31.44 -18.90
C GLU A 535 25.83 32.80 -18.68
N VAL A 536 26.59 33.77 -18.16
CA VAL A 536 26.12 35.13 -17.95
C VAL A 536 26.36 35.99 -19.20
N PRO A 537 25.30 36.50 -19.85
CA PRO A 537 25.44 37.34 -21.03
C PRO A 537 26.30 38.59 -20.74
N GLY A 538 27.27 38.85 -21.61
CA GLY A 538 28.19 39.99 -21.53
C GLY A 538 29.43 39.77 -20.66
N ARG A 539 29.40 38.83 -19.71
CA ARG A 539 30.54 38.50 -18.84
C ARG A 539 31.28 37.27 -19.34
N LYS A 540 32.38 37.49 -20.07
CA LYS A 540 33.17 36.40 -20.67
C LYS A 540 33.57 35.33 -19.63
N GLY A 541 33.10 34.11 -19.85
CA GLY A 541 33.46 32.93 -19.06
C GLY A 541 32.88 32.87 -17.64
N ALA A 542 31.96 33.79 -17.29
CA ALA A 542 31.25 33.73 -16.02
C ALA A 542 29.94 32.95 -16.17
N ALA A 543 29.55 32.20 -15.12
CA ALA A 543 28.31 31.43 -15.13
C ALA A 543 27.62 31.46 -13.76
N VAL A 544 26.29 31.50 -13.77
CA VAL A 544 25.48 31.18 -12.60
C VAL A 544 25.47 29.67 -12.44
N ALA A 545 25.83 29.20 -11.26
CA ALA A 545 25.80 27.82 -10.85
C ALA A 545 24.73 27.61 -9.77
N GLY A 546 23.99 26.51 -9.89
CA GLY A 546 23.02 26.09 -8.90
C GLY A 546 23.18 24.63 -8.53
N GLU A 547 23.39 24.37 -7.24
CA GLU A 547 23.47 23.00 -6.71
C GLU A 547 22.08 22.55 -6.29
N PHE A 548 21.61 21.44 -6.86
CA PHE A 548 20.30 20.88 -6.57
C PHE A 548 20.30 20.14 -5.24
N ARG A 549 19.20 20.27 -4.48
CA ARG A 549 18.99 19.50 -3.25
C ARG A 549 18.73 18.03 -3.56
N VAL A 550 19.40 17.15 -2.84
CA VAL A 550 19.15 15.71 -2.91
C VAL A 550 17.71 15.38 -2.51
N ASP A 551 17.18 16.06 -1.48
CA ASP A 551 15.77 15.93 -1.06
C ASP A 551 14.78 16.23 -2.18
N PHE A 552 15.09 17.21 -3.04
CA PHE A 552 14.26 17.56 -4.17
C PHE A 552 14.20 16.38 -5.15
N PHE A 553 15.35 15.82 -5.55
CA PHE A 553 15.38 14.62 -6.40
C PHE A 553 14.63 13.45 -5.78
N ASN A 554 14.92 13.12 -4.51
CA ASN A 554 14.29 12.02 -3.81
C ASN A 554 12.76 12.20 -3.72
N SER A 555 12.29 13.44 -3.53
CA SER A 555 10.84 13.74 -3.50
C SER A 555 10.16 13.49 -4.85
N LEU A 556 10.85 13.73 -5.97
CA LEU A 556 10.30 13.45 -7.30
C LEU A 556 10.06 11.96 -7.51
N LEU A 557 10.89 11.09 -6.91
CA LEU A 557 10.86 9.63 -7.06
C LEU A 557 9.77 8.93 -6.23
N LYS A 558 9.19 9.61 -5.23
CA LYS A 558 8.15 9.03 -4.37
C LYS A 558 6.84 8.83 -5.14
N ARG A 559 6.55 7.58 -5.52
CA ARG A 559 5.30 7.18 -6.19
C ARG A 559 4.70 5.91 -5.59
N PRO A 560 3.45 5.96 -5.09
CA PRO A 560 2.76 4.77 -4.61
C PRO A 560 2.72 3.65 -5.66
N GLY A 561 3.00 2.42 -5.23
CA GLY A 561 2.87 1.21 -6.06
C GLY A 561 3.96 0.97 -7.11
N LEU A 562 4.96 1.85 -7.25
CA LEU A 562 6.18 1.55 -8.04
C LEU A 562 7.22 0.74 -7.24
N GLY A 563 7.05 0.60 -5.92
CA GLY A 563 8.02 -0.07 -5.05
C GLY A 563 9.24 0.80 -4.80
N GLU A 564 10.42 0.21 -4.94
CA GLU A 564 11.68 0.93 -4.87
C GLU A 564 12.00 1.58 -6.20
N VAL A 565 12.45 2.82 -6.14
CA VAL A 565 12.86 3.60 -7.31
C VAL A 565 14.25 4.15 -7.07
N ARG A 566 15.12 4.07 -8.08
CA ARG A 566 16.44 4.69 -8.11
C ARG A 566 16.65 5.47 -9.41
N VAL A 567 17.43 6.55 -9.33
CA VAL A 567 18.05 7.19 -10.49
C VAL A 567 19.50 6.74 -10.52
N VAL A 568 19.97 6.23 -11.66
CA VAL A 568 21.35 5.79 -11.83
C VAL A 568 22.07 6.57 -12.92
N ASP A 569 23.37 6.79 -12.72
CA ASP A 569 24.24 7.46 -13.69
C ASP A 569 24.54 6.57 -14.93
N ASP A 570 25.38 7.08 -15.83
CA ASP A 570 25.87 6.34 -17.00
C ASP A 570 26.67 5.08 -16.61
N LYS A 571 27.36 5.12 -15.47
CA LYS A 571 28.06 3.98 -14.84
C LYS A 571 27.14 3.04 -14.06
N ARG A 572 25.82 3.28 -14.04
CA ARG A 572 24.78 2.49 -13.35
C ARG A 572 24.91 2.49 -11.82
N ARG A 573 25.43 3.59 -11.29
CA ARG A 573 25.57 3.87 -9.86
C ARG A 573 24.44 4.79 -9.40
N THR A 574 23.92 4.53 -8.21
CA THR A 574 22.75 5.23 -7.67
C THR A 574 23.06 6.68 -7.33
N LEU A 575 22.29 7.62 -7.88
CA LEU A 575 22.32 9.05 -7.58
C LEU A 575 21.15 9.51 -6.71
N GLY A 576 20.09 8.73 -6.62
CA GLY A 576 18.86 9.14 -5.95
C GLY A 576 17.92 7.97 -5.74
N GLY A 577 17.06 8.06 -4.73
CA GLY A 577 16.10 7.03 -4.41
C GLY A 577 14.87 7.53 -3.66
N ASN A 578 13.75 6.82 -3.77
CA ASN A 578 12.54 7.11 -3.01
C ASN A 578 12.56 6.51 -1.58
N THR A 579 13.38 5.49 -1.37
CA THR A 579 13.64 4.76 -0.11
C THR A 579 15.15 4.74 0.16
N GLY A 580 15.56 4.34 1.36
CA GLY A 580 16.97 4.39 1.80
C GLY A 580 17.95 3.83 0.77
N TYR A 581 18.92 4.64 0.37
CA TYR A 581 19.96 4.29 -0.62
C TYR A 581 21.31 4.83 -0.17
N ARG A 582 22.39 4.25 -0.70
CA ARG A 582 23.74 4.81 -0.58
C ARG A 582 24.14 5.45 -1.90
N ALA A 583 24.66 6.68 -1.82
CA ALA A 583 25.17 7.36 -3.00
C ALA A 583 26.25 6.52 -3.69
N PHE A 584 26.14 6.43 -5.01
CA PHE A 584 27.00 5.68 -5.92
C PHE A 584 27.01 4.15 -5.75
N GLU A 585 26.07 3.57 -5.00
CA GLU A 585 25.96 2.11 -4.90
C GLU A 585 25.48 1.47 -6.21
N LYS A 586 25.91 0.23 -6.44
CA LYS A 586 25.43 -0.57 -7.58
C LYS A 586 23.98 -1.00 -7.37
N LEU A 587 23.30 -1.29 -8.48
CA LEU A 587 21.96 -1.88 -8.46
C LEU A 587 21.95 -3.24 -7.74
N PRO A 588 20.84 -3.62 -7.09
CA PRO A 588 20.79 -4.76 -6.18
C PRO A 588 20.88 -6.13 -6.87
N SER A 589 20.59 -6.23 -8.18
CA SER A 589 20.69 -7.48 -8.93
C SER A 589 21.30 -7.29 -10.31
N GLU A 590 22.02 -8.30 -10.79
CA GLU A 590 22.62 -8.33 -12.11
C GLU A 590 21.57 -8.26 -13.22
N ARG A 591 20.40 -8.90 -13.04
CA ARG A 591 19.29 -8.84 -14.03
C ARG A 591 18.73 -7.43 -14.20
N ILE A 592 18.58 -6.67 -13.12
CA ILE A 592 18.18 -5.25 -13.18
C ILE A 592 19.28 -4.43 -13.86
N ASP A 593 20.54 -4.73 -13.57
CA ASP A 593 21.69 -4.10 -14.22
C ASP A 593 21.72 -4.37 -15.75
N THR A 594 21.45 -5.61 -16.18
CA THR A 594 21.28 -6.00 -17.59
C THR A 594 20.08 -5.33 -18.23
N LEU A 595 18.96 -5.18 -17.51
CA LEU A 595 17.78 -4.44 -18.00
C LEU A 595 18.16 -2.99 -18.35
N VAL A 596 18.91 -2.32 -17.46
CA VAL A 596 19.39 -0.95 -17.71
C VAL A 596 20.30 -0.90 -18.93
N GLN A 597 21.25 -1.84 -19.07
CA GLN A 597 22.08 -1.93 -20.26
C GLN A 597 21.25 -2.12 -21.53
N GLY A 598 20.26 -3.02 -21.51
CA GLY A 598 19.40 -3.33 -22.64
C GLY A 598 18.60 -2.12 -23.13
N THR A 599 18.11 -1.27 -22.21
CA THR A 599 17.42 -0.02 -22.60
C THR A 599 18.31 1.01 -23.27
N ARG A 600 19.64 0.87 -23.13
CA ARG A 600 20.65 1.76 -23.73
C ARG A 600 21.27 1.19 -25.01
N ALA A 601 21.05 -0.08 -25.33
CA ALA A 601 21.62 -0.72 -26.51
C ALA A 601 21.09 -0.06 -27.81
N ARG A 602 21.95 0.71 -28.48
CA ARG A 602 21.65 1.48 -29.71
C ARG A 602 21.64 0.58 -30.95
N ALA A 603 20.71 -0.36 -31.06
CA ALA A 603 20.46 -1.05 -32.33
C ALA A 603 19.39 -0.29 -33.15
N GLY A 604 19.78 0.85 -33.74
CA GLY A 604 19.01 1.55 -34.77
C GLY A 604 17.72 2.28 -34.34
N ALA A 605 17.30 2.20 -33.08
CA ALA A 605 16.11 2.87 -32.55
C ALA A 605 16.43 3.81 -31.37
N SER A 606 15.59 4.82 -31.17
CA SER A 606 15.61 5.71 -30.00
C SER A 606 15.66 4.93 -28.68
N LEU A 607 16.22 5.53 -27.62
CA LEU A 607 16.19 4.96 -26.26
C LEU A 607 14.76 4.58 -25.88
N ARG A 608 14.55 3.34 -25.41
CA ARG A 608 13.21 2.82 -25.04
C ARG A 608 13.18 2.32 -23.61
N PRO A 609 12.08 2.54 -22.87
CA PRO A 609 11.90 1.92 -21.58
C PRO A 609 11.71 0.40 -21.75
N GLY A 610 12.20 -0.35 -20.76
CA GLY A 610 12.11 -1.79 -20.68
C GLY A 610 11.49 -2.23 -19.36
N ALA A 611 10.89 -3.41 -19.36
CA ALA A 611 10.44 -4.07 -18.14
C ALA A 611 10.73 -5.57 -18.20
N LEU A 612 10.86 -6.14 -17.02
CA LEU A 612 11.34 -7.49 -16.77
C LEU A 612 10.47 -8.06 -15.64
N LEU A 613 9.94 -9.25 -15.87
CA LEU A 613 9.44 -10.09 -14.80
C LEU A 613 10.58 -11.02 -14.37
N ASP A 614 11.19 -10.70 -13.25
CA ASP A 614 12.32 -11.45 -12.72
C ASP A 614 11.81 -12.54 -11.77
N ARG A 615 12.15 -13.79 -12.11
CA ARG A 615 11.86 -14.97 -11.29
C ARG A 615 13.21 -15.53 -10.87
N ASP A 616 13.56 -15.35 -9.60
CA ASP A 616 14.76 -15.89 -8.98
C ASP A 616 14.38 -16.70 -7.73
N GLY A 617 14.43 -18.03 -7.84
CA GLY A 617 13.98 -18.94 -6.79
C GLY A 617 12.52 -18.69 -6.39
N SER A 618 12.29 -18.45 -5.08
CA SER A 618 10.98 -18.11 -4.51
C SER A 618 10.59 -16.65 -4.71
N ASN A 619 11.54 -15.78 -5.09
CA ASN A 619 11.29 -14.34 -5.17
C ASN A 619 10.91 -13.96 -6.60
N VAL A 620 9.65 -13.57 -6.78
CA VAL A 620 9.17 -13.00 -8.04
C VAL A 620 9.11 -11.48 -7.88
N GLN A 621 9.74 -10.74 -8.79
CA GLN A 621 9.74 -9.29 -8.78
C GLN A 621 9.48 -8.70 -10.15
N ILE A 622 8.83 -7.54 -10.19
CA ILE A 622 8.62 -6.77 -11.42
C ILE A 622 9.60 -5.61 -11.39
N ALA A 623 10.44 -5.51 -12.42
CA ALA A 623 11.39 -4.41 -12.58
C ALA A 623 11.16 -3.67 -13.90
N ALA A 624 11.44 -2.37 -13.90
CA ALA A 624 11.41 -1.54 -15.09
C ALA A 624 12.58 -0.56 -15.08
N ALA A 625 13.07 -0.22 -16.28
CA ALA A 625 14.10 0.78 -16.49
C ALA A 625 13.68 1.72 -17.61
N ALA A 626 13.86 3.02 -17.39
CA ALA A 626 13.57 4.06 -18.37
C ALA A 626 14.74 5.04 -18.44
N PRO A 627 15.52 5.04 -19.54
CA PRO A 627 16.57 6.03 -19.75
C PRO A 627 15.97 7.41 -20.00
N PHE A 628 16.71 8.47 -19.66
CA PHE A 628 16.30 9.82 -20.05
C PHE A 628 16.21 9.92 -21.57
N ASN A 629 14.99 10.11 -22.05
CA ASN A 629 14.67 10.29 -23.45
C ASN A 629 14.07 11.68 -23.68
N GLY A 630 14.26 12.25 -24.87
CA GLY A 630 13.82 13.61 -25.21
C GLY A 630 14.97 14.59 -25.47
N GLY A 631 14.64 15.88 -25.49
CA GLY A 631 15.59 17.00 -25.65
C GLY A 631 16.07 17.58 -24.32
N GLY A 632 16.73 18.74 -24.36
CA GLY A 632 17.20 19.45 -23.17
C GLY A 632 18.61 19.09 -22.72
N VAL A 633 19.08 19.76 -21.67
CA VAL A 633 20.44 19.59 -21.11
C VAL A 633 20.58 18.25 -20.40
N ALA A 634 19.50 17.74 -19.80
CA ALA A 634 19.49 16.48 -19.07
C ALA A 634 19.71 15.26 -19.99
N LYS A 635 19.44 15.37 -21.30
CA LYS A 635 19.70 14.30 -22.28
C LYS A 635 21.16 13.85 -22.27
N SER A 636 22.09 14.79 -22.10
CA SER A 636 23.54 14.51 -22.14
C SER A 636 24.05 13.69 -20.95
N LEU A 637 23.25 13.59 -19.88
CA LEU A 637 23.61 12.89 -18.65
C LEU A 637 23.57 11.36 -18.81
N ASN A 638 22.78 10.84 -19.76
CA ASN A 638 22.54 9.41 -19.96
C ASN A 638 22.07 8.67 -18.69
N TRP A 639 21.35 9.36 -17.79
CA TRP A 639 20.80 8.73 -16.60
C TRP A 639 19.62 7.83 -16.92
N THR A 640 19.35 6.89 -16.03
CA THR A 640 18.22 5.95 -16.12
C THR A 640 17.47 5.92 -14.80
N VAL A 641 16.13 5.97 -14.86
CA VAL A 641 15.29 5.65 -13.71
C VAL A 641 14.98 4.17 -13.73
N VAL A 642 15.14 3.53 -12.58
CA VAL A 642 14.88 2.10 -12.39
C VAL A 642 13.86 1.97 -11.27
N SER A 643 12.87 1.10 -11.45
CA SER A 643 11.93 0.73 -10.40
C SER A 643 11.82 -0.78 -10.26
N TRP A 644 11.60 -1.27 -9.05
CA TRP A 644 11.30 -2.68 -8.81
C TRP A 644 10.41 -2.87 -7.60
N LYS A 645 9.62 -3.95 -7.60
CA LYS A 645 8.81 -4.38 -6.46
C LYS A 645 8.65 -5.89 -6.41
N PRO A 646 8.57 -6.49 -5.21
CA PRO A 646 8.19 -7.88 -5.06
C PRO A 646 6.75 -8.07 -5.55
N ALA A 647 6.48 -9.23 -6.15
CA ALA A 647 5.16 -9.59 -6.64
C ALA A 647 4.24 -10.07 -5.51
N GLU A 648 4.78 -10.57 -4.40
CA GLU A 648 4.04 -11.11 -3.23
C GLU A 648 3.04 -10.10 -2.62
N GLY A 649 3.30 -8.80 -2.78
CA GLY A 649 2.40 -7.73 -2.34
C GLY A 649 1.33 -7.34 -3.36
N LEU A 650 1.25 -8.02 -4.51
CA LEU A 650 0.22 -7.75 -5.51
C LEU A 650 -1.08 -8.45 -5.11
N ALA A 651 -2.18 -7.70 -5.13
CA ALA A 651 -3.54 -8.22 -5.00
C ALA A 651 -3.96 -8.99 -6.29
N ILE A 652 -3.22 -10.05 -6.61
CA ILE A 652 -3.59 -11.04 -7.63
C ILE A 652 -4.19 -12.26 -6.93
N PRO A 653 -5.14 -12.98 -7.56
CA PRO A 653 -5.84 -14.09 -6.93
C PRO A 653 -4.90 -15.12 -6.30
N GLU A 654 -3.79 -15.45 -6.96
CA GLU A 654 -2.84 -16.46 -6.51
C GLU A 654 -2.24 -16.10 -5.12
N TYR A 655 -1.71 -14.88 -4.97
CA TYR A 655 -1.18 -14.41 -3.68
C TYR A 655 -2.29 -14.12 -2.66
N THR A 656 -3.48 -13.68 -3.08
CA THR A 656 -4.61 -13.47 -2.17
C THR A 656 -5.08 -14.79 -1.56
N VAL A 657 -5.22 -15.87 -2.35
CA VAL A 657 -5.54 -17.21 -1.85
C VAL A 657 -4.44 -17.68 -0.90
N GLN A 658 -3.16 -17.50 -1.24
CA GLN A 658 -2.05 -17.86 -0.36
C GLN A 658 -2.14 -17.14 0.99
N ASN A 659 -2.27 -15.81 0.99
CA ASN A 659 -2.32 -15.00 2.20
C ASN A 659 -3.54 -15.36 3.07
N HIS A 660 -4.71 -15.59 2.46
CA HIS A 660 -5.91 -16.03 3.19
C HIS A 660 -5.77 -17.45 3.73
N THR A 661 -5.10 -18.36 3.01
CA THR A 661 -4.82 -19.74 3.46
C THR A 661 -3.88 -19.73 4.66
N VAL A 662 -2.79 -18.96 4.58
CA VAL A 662 -1.82 -18.80 5.67
C VAL A 662 -2.50 -18.18 6.89
N LEU A 663 -3.31 -17.13 6.69
CA LEU A 663 -4.08 -16.50 7.78
C LEU A 663 -5.05 -17.50 8.44
N ALA A 664 -5.79 -18.29 7.65
CA ALA A 664 -6.69 -19.31 8.19
C ALA A 664 -5.92 -20.38 8.98
N GLY A 665 -4.76 -20.83 8.48
CA GLY A 665 -3.87 -21.74 9.19
C GLY A 665 -3.35 -21.16 10.52
N LEU A 666 -2.90 -19.91 10.53
CA LEU A 666 -2.44 -19.21 11.73
C LEU A 666 -3.56 -19.00 12.75
N LEU A 667 -4.77 -18.66 12.31
CA LEU A 667 -5.95 -18.55 13.17
C LEU A 667 -6.32 -19.92 13.76
N GLY A 668 -6.25 -20.99 12.96
CA GLY A 668 -6.44 -22.37 13.42
C GLY A 668 -5.42 -22.78 14.48
N LEU A 669 -4.13 -22.51 14.25
CA LEU A 669 -3.05 -22.75 15.20
C LEU A 669 -3.28 -21.99 16.51
N THR A 670 -3.67 -20.72 16.42
CA THR A 670 -3.90 -19.86 17.59
C THR A 670 -5.10 -20.36 18.40
N ALA A 671 -6.22 -20.68 17.74
CA ALA A 671 -7.41 -21.21 18.39
C ALA A 671 -7.13 -22.57 19.05
N ALA A 672 -6.38 -23.45 18.38
CA ALA A 672 -5.99 -24.74 18.91
C ALA A 672 -5.09 -24.59 20.16
N ALA A 673 -4.06 -23.76 20.09
CA ALA A 673 -3.16 -23.51 21.20
C ALA A 673 -3.89 -22.90 22.41
N ALA A 674 -4.75 -21.91 22.19
CA ALA A 674 -5.52 -21.26 23.25
C ALA A 674 -6.50 -22.22 23.93
N CYS A 675 -7.31 -22.96 23.15
CA CYS A 675 -8.33 -23.86 23.70
C CYS A 675 -7.73 -25.11 24.35
N LEU A 676 -6.71 -25.72 23.74
CA LEU A 676 -6.04 -26.89 24.32
C LEU A 676 -5.20 -26.49 25.54
N GLY A 677 -4.57 -25.31 25.51
CA GLY A 677 -3.90 -24.72 26.66
C GLY A 677 -4.86 -24.49 27.82
N TRP A 678 -6.03 -23.90 27.56
CA TRP A 678 -7.09 -23.74 28.56
C TRP A 678 -7.53 -25.10 29.12
N LEU A 679 -7.86 -26.07 28.26
CA LEU A 679 -8.29 -27.40 28.68
C LEU A 679 -7.20 -28.12 29.50
N HIS A 680 -5.93 -27.91 29.16
CA HIS A 680 -4.81 -28.43 29.93
C HIS A 680 -4.76 -27.85 31.35
N ILE A 681 -4.96 -26.55 31.49
CA ILE A 681 -4.88 -25.83 32.77
C ILE A 681 -6.10 -26.12 33.66
N VAL A 682 -7.31 -26.10 33.10
CA VAL A 682 -8.57 -26.20 33.88
C VAL A 682 -9.02 -27.65 34.09
N VAL A 683 -8.70 -28.57 33.17
CA VAL A 683 -9.21 -29.95 33.24
C VAL A 683 -8.11 -30.95 33.47
N ALA A 684 -7.10 -31.00 32.59
CA ALA A 684 -6.09 -32.07 32.65
C ALA A 684 -5.23 -31.99 33.91
N ARG A 685 -4.76 -30.80 34.30
CA ARG A 685 -3.91 -30.62 35.49
C ARG A 685 -4.70 -30.85 36.80
N PRO A 686 -5.92 -30.32 36.98
CA PRO A 686 -6.72 -30.59 38.18
C PRO A 686 -7.16 -32.04 38.29
N LEU A 687 -7.58 -32.67 37.19
CA LEU A 687 -8.01 -34.08 37.20
C LEU A 687 -6.88 -35.03 37.63
N ARG A 688 -5.63 -34.71 37.27
CA ARG A 688 -4.44 -35.46 37.70
C ARG A 688 -4.17 -35.32 39.19
N THR A 689 -4.35 -34.11 39.71
CA THR A 689 -4.20 -33.83 41.14
C THR A 689 -5.29 -34.55 41.93
N LEU A 690 -6.54 -34.50 41.46
CA LEU A 690 -7.67 -35.23 42.01
C LEU A 690 -7.43 -36.74 42.01
N ALA A 691 -6.92 -37.31 40.92
CA ALA A 691 -6.60 -38.74 40.85
C ALA A 691 -5.57 -39.16 41.90
N ALA A 692 -4.52 -38.36 42.11
CA ALA A 692 -3.51 -38.62 43.13
C ALA A 692 -4.10 -38.53 44.55
N GLN A 693 -4.95 -37.53 44.83
CA GLN A 693 -5.61 -37.36 46.12
C GLN A 693 -6.60 -38.49 46.42
N ALA A 694 -7.40 -38.90 45.44
CA ALA A 694 -8.35 -40.00 45.58
C ALA A 694 -7.64 -41.33 45.85
N GLU A 695 -6.53 -41.60 45.14
CA GLU A 695 -5.71 -42.78 45.38
C GLU A 695 -5.06 -42.76 46.76
N ALA A 696 -4.46 -41.64 47.18
CA ALA A 696 -3.87 -41.50 48.52
C ALA A 696 -4.90 -41.72 49.64
N LEU A 697 -6.10 -41.17 49.49
CA LEU A 697 -7.19 -41.38 50.44
C LEU A 697 -7.64 -42.85 50.48
N ALA A 698 -7.77 -43.50 49.32
CA ALA A 698 -8.11 -44.92 49.22
C ALA A 698 -7.00 -45.84 49.79
N ASP A 699 -5.74 -45.43 49.68
CA ASP A 699 -4.57 -46.11 50.26
C ASP A 699 -4.41 -45.82 51.76
N GLY A 700 -5.25 -44.94 52.32
CA GLY A 700 -5.43 -44.77 53.76
C GLY A 700 -4.89 -43.47 54.35
N ASP A 701 -4.45 -42.52 53.52
CA ASP A 701 -4.12 -41.16 53.97
C ASP A 701 -5.40 -40.44 54.42
N ARG A 702 -5.55 -40.35 55.73
CA ARG A 702 -6.69 -39.68 56.39
C ARG A 702 -6.26 -38.37 57.04
N ARG A 703 -4.97 -38.05 57.06
CA ARG A 703 -4.42 -36.87 57.74
C ARG A 703 -4.50 -35.63 56.85
N THR A 704 -4.37 -35.81 55.55
CA THR A 704 -4.45 -34.73 54.57
C THR A 704 -5.89 -34.28 54.39
N VAL A 705 -6.19 -33.03 54.72
CA VAL A 705 -7.50 -32.40 54.46
C VAL A 705 -7.61 -32.05 52.98
N LEU A 706 -8.72 -32.42 52.34
CA LEU A 706 -8.95 -32.18 50.92
C LEU A 706 -9.78 -30.91 50.73
N TYR A 707 -9.13 -29.80 50.36
CA TYR A 707 -9.79 -28.53 50.11
C TYR A 707 -10.26 -28.38 48.64
N PRO A 708 -11.55 -28.15 48.38
CA PRO A 708 -12.05 -27.82 47.05
C PRO A 708 -11.51 -26.46 46.59
N ARG A 709 -10.48 -26.47 45.73
CA ARG A 709 -9.88 -25.24 45.18
C ARG A 709 -10.60 -24.72 43.93
N HIS A 710 -11.48 -25.50 43.33
CA HIS A 710 -12.13 -25.19 42.06
C HIS A 710 -13.65 -25.24 42.25
N HIS A 711 -14.39 -24.40 41.54
CA HIS A 711 -15.86 -24.32 41.61
C HIS A 711 -16.55 -25.12 40.50
N ASP A 712 -15.92 -26.20 40.05
CA ASP A 712 -16.32 -27.05 38.92
C ASP A 712 -16.59 -28.50 39.35
N GLU A 713 -16.79 -29.41 38.38
CA GLU A 713 -17.02 -30.82 38.67
C GLU A 713 -15.84 -31.47 39.41
N VAL A 714 -14.60 -31.03 39.17
CA VAL A 714 -13.41 -31.54 39.87
C VAL A 714 -13.46 -31.13 41.33
N GLY A 715 -13.70 -29.85 41.63
CA GLY A 715 -13.84 -29.38 43.01
C GLY A 715 -15.01 -30.01 43.76
N ALA A 716 -16.12 -30.29 43.06
CA ALA A 716 -17.24 -30.98 43.66
C ALA A 716 -16.91 -32.44 44.03
N VAL A 717 -16.11 -33.14 43.21
CA VAL A 717 -15.59 -34.48 43.57
C VAL A 717 -14.65 -34.40 44.78
N VAL A 718 -13.75 -33.41 44.83
CA VAL A 718 -12.86 -33.18 46.00
C VAL A 718 -13.69 -33.01 47.28
N ARG A 719 -14.78 -32.24 47.22
CA ARG A 719 -15.69 -32.05 48.36
C ARG A 719 -16.33 -33.38 48.80
N SER A 720 -16.80 -34.19 47.87
CA SER A 720 -17.34 -35.53 48.18
C SER A 720 -16.29 -36.44 48.81
N LEU A 721 -15.03 -36.40 48.34
CA LEU A 721 -13.93 -37.17 48.93
C LEU A 721 -13.61 -36.73 50.36
N GLU A 722 -13.69 -35.43 50.66
CA GLU A 722 -13.52 -34.91 52.02
C GLU A 722 -14.62 -35.39 52.97
N LEU A 723 -15.87 -35.44 52.52
CA LEU A 723 -16.97 -36.01 53.31
C LEU A 723 -16.75 -37.50 53.58
N ILE A 724 -16.34 -38.27 52.57
CA ILE A 724 -15.98 -39.69 52.72
C ILE A 724 -14.81 -39.87 53.70
N ARG A 725 -13.80 -38.99 53.67
CA ARG A 725 -12.67 -39.01 54.61
C ARG A 725 -13.15 -38.82 56.05
N GLN A 726 -14.04 -37.87 56.28
CA GLN A 726 -14.60 -37.57 57.61
C GLN A 726 -15.42 -38.77 58.14
N GLU A 727 -16.27 -39.36 57.31
CA GLU A 727 -17.07 -40.53 57.67
C GLU A 727 -16.20 -41.75 58.02
N LEU A 728 -15.15 -42.02 57.23
CA LEU A 728 -14.18 -43.07 57.54
C LEU A 728 -13.39 -42.81 58.84
N GLN A 729 -13.12 -41.54 59.18
CA GLN A 729 -12.51 -41.18 60.46
C GLN A 729 -13.46 -41.39 61.63
N GLU A 730 -14.74 -41.09 61.48
CA GLU A 730 -15.76 -41.34 62.49
C GLU A 730 -15.99 -42.84 62.72
N GLN A 731 -16.12 -43.63 61.66
CA GLN A 731 -16.22 -45.10 61.76
C GLN A 731 -15.04 -45.67 62.53
N ARG A 732 -13.80 -45.26 62.18
CA ARG A 732 -12.61 -45.70 62.92
C ARG A 732 -12.65 -45.31 64.39
N LYS A 733 -13.12 -44.11 64.75
CA LYS A 733 -13.28 -43.68 66.14
C LYS A 733 -14.32 -44.54 66.89
N ARG A 734 -15.42 -44.93 66.22
CA ARG A 734 -16.43 -45.83 66.79
C ARG A 734 -15.87 -47.24 67.00
N ASP A 735 -15.13 -47.76 66.02
CA ASP A 735 -14.53 -49.10 66.07
C ASP A 735 -13.34 -49.20 67.04
N SER A 736 -12.70 -48.07 67.36
CA SER A 736 -11.57 -48.00 68.33
C SER A 736 -11.97 -47.50 69.72
N ALA A 737 -13.24 -47.16 69.94
CA ALA A 737 -13.75 -46.87 71.27
C ALA A 737 -13.80 -48.19 72.08
N PRO A 738 -13.12 -48.30 73.23
CA PRO A 738 -13.18 -49.52 74.03
C PRO A 738 -14.60 -49.71 74.56
N LEU A 739 -15.10 -50.95 74.51
CA LEU A 739 -16.30 -51.41 75.23
C LEU A 739 -16.08 -51.21 76.74
N ALA A 740 -16.34 -50.00 77.23
CA ALA A 740 -16.35 -49.69 78.65
C ALA A 740 -17.81 -49.65 79.12
N GLY A 741 -18.23 -50.73 79.78
CA GLY A 741 -19.37 -50.72 80.72
C GLY A 741 -20.61 -51.47 80.27
N ARG A 742 -20.64 -52.79 80.51
CA ARG A 742 -21.82 -53.51 81.01
C ARG A 742 -21.35 -54.80 81.68
N ASN A 743 -21.20 -54.72 83.01
CA ASN A 743 -21.46 -55.87 83.89
C ASN A 743 -22.98 -56.03 84.00
#